data_AF-A0A7X0XEN6-F1
#
_entry.id   AF-A0A7X0XEN6-F1
#
_cell.length_a   1.000
_cell.length_b   1.000
_cell.length_c   1.000
_cell.angle_alpha   90.00
_cell.angle_beta   90.00
_cell.angle_gamma   90.00
#
_symmetry.space_group_name_H-M   'P 1'
#
loop_
_entity.id
_entity.type
_entity.pdbx_description
1 polymer ?
#
loop_
_entity_poly.entity_id
_entity_poly.type
_entity_poly.pdbx_seq_one_letter_code
_entity_poly.pdbx_strand_id
1 'polypeptide(L)'
;MKKQDLLKKGTSIALVATIVGSQLLATVPYNVFAAESQAGTQAVPTNSVTVSTWPELQAALTSVAVTDIYLNADITIGATTNITMTTKNIHGNNHILNADSKQLKLTTAGTVASMADVRITNTDAYGLFWGTADNLEVTYKNVDHSGLQMIYLPTGHLIIDGTVTSNSTTQEVYQGKDLTIKDNATAYFNAIAGIPIHLLTASGSLNVGKNATLTTRSKGISIYGAANAKLINEGNMDLKSDLNQAILLLDNSSMYFQPGSVLKAIAGDTVEEAILTVGGGIYVESGATFEVESKGTQGTINAGSTIKLAQGSNFSLTNFNPEGSVLGSYPSPANVILQSSQGVSTWDRGTVMNPKPTATYPGMFDAQFTISGYLKGVTQTNLTSNNMQFINSYKTGATGKIVGGSFASNEQDVAKSAVDALFTDSTKTGIKTTTDQAAIDAAKDLVNKVSDPTVKADLQKDIDKAQSLLDAKNAAAAAEKAKQDAALKAVNELFNSNTPLTDAIKPTTDQAAIDAAKALVNAVTDPTVKAALQKDLNRAQELLDAKNAAAAAAEKAKQDAALKAVNELFNNNTPATDAIKGTTDQAAINAAKALVDTVTDPTVKAALQKDLNRAQELLDAKNAAAAAEKAKQDAALKAVNELFNNNTPA
;
A
#
# COMPACT_ATOMS: atom_id res chain seq x y z
N MET A 1 -68.14 -13.18 7.32
CA MET A 1 -68.20 -12.43 6.05
C MET A 1 -66.87 -11.67 5.89
N LYS A 2 -66.18 -11.85 4.75
CA LYS A 2 -64.87 -11.26 4.32
C LYS A 2 -63.63 -11.83 5.04
N LYS A 3 -62.54 -12.27 4.40
CA LYS A 3 -61.98 -12.05 3.04
C LYS A 3 -61.19 -13.30 2.59
N GLN A 4 -61.38 -13.70 1.33
CA GLN A 4 -60.64 -14.74 0.61
C GLN A 4 -59.38 -14.20 -0.07
N ASP A 5 -58.36 -15.07 -0.10
CA ASP A 5 -57.36 -15.36 -1.13
C ASP A 5 -56.85 -14.29 -2.09
N LEU A 6 -55.51 -14.22 -2.18
CA LEU A 6 -54.78 -14.16 -3.45
C LEU A 6 -53.32 -14.60 -3.25
N LEU A 7 -53.07 -15.90 -3.44
CA LEU A 7 -51.77 -16.45 -3.78
C LEU A 7 -51.34 -15.94 -5.17
N LYS A 8 -50.14 -15.36 -5.28
CA LYS A 8 -49.40 -15.29 -6.54
C LYS A 8 -48.03 -15.91 -6.38
N LYS A 9 -47.83 -16.97 -7.16
CA LYS A 9 -46.62 -17.78 -7.34
C LYS A 9 -45.40 -16.89 -7.64
N GLY A 10 -44.42 -16.93 -6.74
CA GLY A 10 -43.06 -16.49 -7.03
C GLY A 10 -42.32 -17.63 -7.71
N THR A 11 -41.96 -17.43 -8.98
CA THR A 11 -41.02 -18.26 -9.73
C THR A 11 -39.66 -18.20 -9.06
N SER A 12 -39.25 -19.32 -8.47
CA SER A 12 -37.89 -19.54 -7.97
C SER A 12 -36.90 -19.48 -9.11
N ILE A 13 -36.10 -18.41 -9.14
CA ILE A 13 -34.89 -18.30 -9.95
C ILE A 13 -33.89 -19.28 -9.35
N ALA A 14 -33.68 -20.41 -10.04
CA ALA A 14 -32.62 -21.34 -9.72
C ALA A 14 -31.27 -20.68 -10.07
N LEU A 15 -30.66 -20.04 -9.08
CA LEU A 15 -29.25 -19.69 -9.12
C LEU A 15 -28.47 -21.00 -9.14
N VAL A 16 -28.11 -21.48 -10.33
CA VAL A 16 -27.16 -22.57 -10.50
C VAL A 16 -25.79 -22.00 -10.14
N ALA A 17 -25.49 -22.00 -8.84
CA ALA A 17 -24.13 -21.88 -8.36
C ALA A 17 -23.41 -23.16 -8.82
N THR A 18 -22.71 -23.08 -9.95
CA THR A 18 -21.72 -24.07 -10.34
C THR A 18 -20.59 -23.99 -9.33
N ILE A 19 -20.74 -24.71 -8.22
CA ILE A 19 -19.65 -25.06 -7.33
C ILE A 19 -18.76 -25.97 -8.16
N VAL A 20 -17.76 -25.38 -8.81
CA VAL A 20 -16.61 -26.14 -9.29
C VAL A 20 -15.93 -26.63 -8.03
N GLY A 21 -16.25 -27.87 -7.66
CA GLY A 21 -15.61 -28.57 -6.58
C GLY A 21 -14.12 -28.60 -6.84
N SER A 22 -13.37 -27.80 -6.06
CA SER A 22 -11.99 -28.03 -5.74
C SER A 22 -11.91 -29.39 -5.04
N GLN A 23 -11.81 -30.46 -5.83
CA GLN A 23 -11.42 -31.74 -5.27
C GLN A 23 -10.02 -31.59 -4.71
N LEU A 24 -9.91 -31.94 -3.43
CA LEU A 24 -8.68 -31.98 -2.67
C LEU A 24 -7.58 -32.65 -3.50
N LEU A 25 -6.58 -31.87 -3.87
CA LEU A 25 -5.24 -32.38 -4.06
C LEU A 25 -4.84 -33.05 -2.75
N ALA A 26 -4.76 -34.38 -2.77
CA ALA A 26 -4.15 -35.12 -1.70
C ALA A 26 -2.74 -34.56 -1.50
N THR A 27 -2.53 -33.94 -0.34
CA THR A 27 -1.25 -33.39 0.08
C THR A 27 -0.24 -34.53 0.19
N VAL A 28 0.63 -34.65 -0.81
CA VAL A 28 1.89 -35.39 -0.74
C VAL A 28 2.91 -34.44 -0.10
N PRO A 29 3.76 -34.89 0.85
CA PRO A 29 4.46 -34.00 1.76
C PRO A 29 5.42 -33.03 1.05
N TYR A 30 5.44 -31.81 1.58
CA TYR A 30 6.42 -30.76 1.33
C TYR A 30 7.84 -31.33 1.25
N ASN A 31 8.48 -31.21 0.09
CA ASN A 31 9.92 -31.31 0.02
C ASN A 31 10.57 -29.99 0.46
N VAL A 32 11.54 -30.19 1.34
CA VAL A 32 12.39 -29.22 2.01
C VAL A 32 13.23 -28.47 0.97
N PHE A 33 12.90 -27.20 0.73
CA PHE A 33 13.89 -26.26 0.20
C PHE A 33 14.72 -25.74 1.37
N ALA A 34 15.91 -26.31 1.51
CA ALA A 34 16.95 -25.77 2.35
C ALA A 34 17.36 -24.39 1.83
N ALA A 35 17.56 -23.45 2.75
CA ALA A 35 17.96 -22.08 2.49
C ALA A 35 19.23 -22.00 1.63
N GLU A 36 19.19 -21.11 0.63
CA GLU A 36 20.38 -20.69 -0.10
C GLU A 36 21.30 -19.87 0.82
N SER A 37 22.55 -20.31 0.90
CA SER A 37 23.67 -19.55 1.46
C SER A 37 24.86 -19.69 0.53
N GLN A 38 25.52 -18.57 0.32
CA GLN A 38 26.67 -18.35 -0.56
C GLN A 38 27.77 -19.41 -0.43
N ALA A 39 28.40 -19.70 -1.58
CA ALA A 39 29.77 -20.17 -1.78
C ALA A 39 30.40 -20.95 -0.60
N GLY A 40 29.99 -22.21 -0.46
CA GLY A 40 30.65 -23.19 0.40
C GLY A 40 30.23 -24.57 -0.06
N THR A 41 31.20 -25.47 -0.26
CA THR A 41 31.01 -26.87 -0.70
C THR A 41 29.90 -27.55 0.09
N GLN A 42 28.71 -27.62 -0.50
CA GLN A 42 27.53 -28.25 0.08
C GLN A 42 27.66 -29.76 -0.08
N ALA A 43 27.48 -30.51 1.01
CA ALA A 43 27.44 -31.96 0.97
C ALA A 43 26.31 -32.40 0.02
N VAL A 44 26.70 -33.15 -1.01
CA VAL A 44 25.84 -33.69 -2.06
C VAL A 44 24.73 -34.55 -1.40
N PRO A 45 23.43 -34.31 -1.65
CA PRO A 45 22.32 -35.08 -1.10
C PRO A 45 22.52 -36.60 -1.28
N THR A 46 22.04 -37.43 -0.34
CA THR A 46 21.97 -38.88 -0.55
C THR A 46 21.25 -39.19 -1.87
N ASN A 47 21.85 -40.02 -2.71
CA ASN A 47 21.38 -40.37 -4.08
C ASN A 47 21.67 -39.33 -5.18
N SER A 48 22.72 -38.53 -5.05
CA SER A 48 23.08 -37.56 -6.08
C SER A 48 24.53 -37.60 -6.55
N VAL A 49 24.78 -37.09 -7.75
CA VAL A 49 26.09 -37.16 -8.42
C VAL A 49 26.35 -35.90 -9.24
N THR A 50 27.60 -35.46 -9.28
CA THR A 50 28.06 -34.40 -10.16
C THR A 50 28.69 -34.99 -11.42
N VAL A 51 28.36 -34.47 -12.59
CA VAL A 51 28.82 -34.96 -13.89
C VAL A 51 29.40 -33.81 -14.73
N SER A 52 30.47 -34.09 -15.46
CA SER A 52 31.14 -33.12 -16.35
C SER A 52 31.25 -33.64 -17.79
N THR A 53 30.91 -34.90 -18.04
CA THR A 53 31.00 -35.52 -19.36
C THR A 53 29.76 -36.34 -19.70
N TRP A 54 29.56 -36.61 -20.99
CA TRP A 54 28.45 -37.46 -21.43
C TRP A 54 28.46 -38.87 -20.80
N PRO A 55 29.59 -39.62 -20.76
CA PRO A 55 29.60 -40.94 -20.13
C PRO A 55 29.17 -40.93 -18.66
N GLU A 56 29.57 -39.90 -17.90
CA GLU A 56 29.15 -39.73 -16.51
C GLU A 56 27.64 -39.44 -16.41
N LEU A 57 27.12 -38.53 -17.25
CA LEU A 57 25.70 -38.23 -17.32
C LEU A 57 24.89 -39.47 -17.70
N GLN A 58 25.32 -40.23 -18.70
CA GLN A 58 24.64 -41.47 -19.13
C GLN A 58 24.61 -42.52 -18.01
N ALA A 59 25.71 -42.71 -17.30
CA ALA A 59 25.78 -43.62 -16.15
C ALA A 59 24.83 -43.17 -15.02
N ALA A 60 24.77 -41.86 -14.75
CA ALA A 60 23.86 -41.30 -13.74
C ALA A 60 22.39 -41.45 -14.12
N LEU A 61 22.04 -41.18 -15.39
CA LEU A 61 20.67 -41.30 -15.92
C LEU A 61 20.14 -42.74 -15.87
N THR A 62 21.01 -43.74 -16.02
CA THR A 62 20.65 -45.17 -16.02
C THR A 62 20.79 -45.83 -14.64
N SER A 63 21.34 -45.13 -13.65
CA SER A 63 21.48 -45.63 -12.29
C SER A 63 20.15 -45.67 -11.54
N VAL A 64 19.88 -46.80 -10.88
CA VAL A 64 18.75 -46.97 -9.96
C VAL A 64 18.96 -46.22 -8.64
N ALA A 65 20.21 -45.93 -8.27
CA ALA A 65 20.57 -45.31 -6.99
C ALA A 65 20.64 -43.77 -7.07
N VAL A 66 20.75 -43.19 -8.26
CA VAL A 66 20.87 -41.73 -8.44
C VAL A 66 19.50 -41.15 -8.75
N THR A 67 19.07 -40.13 -8.02
CA THR A 67 17.86 -39.34 -8.32
C THR A 67 18.20 -37.96 -8.85
N ASP A 68 19.30 -37.35 -8.37
CA ASP A 68 19.66 -35.97 -8.67
C ASP A 68 21.05 -35.89 -9.32
N ILE A 69 21.12 -35.17 -10.44
CA ILE A 69 22.31 -35.08 -11.28
C ILE A 69 22.68 -33.60 -11.42
N TYR A 70 23.86 -33.22 -10.96
CA TYR A 70 24.36 -31.85 -11.03
C TYR A 70 25.35 -31.73 -12.19
N LEU A 71 25.10 -30.81 -13.13
CA LEU A 71 26.06 -30.50 -14.17
C LEU A 71 27.18 -29.63 -13.61
N ASN A 72 28.42 -29.93 -14.01
CA ASN A 72 29.62 -29.14 -13.69
C ASN A 72 30.41 -28.74 -14.95
N ALA A 73 29.84 -28.99 -16.11
CA ALA A 73 30.33 -28.55 -17.41
C ALA A 73 29.17 -28.53 -18.40
N ASP A 74 29.36 -27.85 -19.52
CA ASP A 74 28.49 -28.02 -20.68
C ASP A 74 28.67 -29.44 -21.25
N ILE A 75 27.57 -30.11 -21.59
CA ILE A 75 27.58 -31.51 -22.05
C ILE A 75 26.85 -31.62 -23.39
N THR A 76 27.47 -32.30 -24.35
CA THR A 76 26.81 -32.77 -25.58
C THR A 76 26.38 -34.22 -25.40
N ILE A 77 25.11 -34.53 -25.62
CA ILE A 77 24.55 -35.87 -25.51
C ILE A 77 25.09 -36.76 -26.64
N GLY A 78 25.82 -37.82 -26.29
CA GLY A 78 26.44 -38.71 -27.27
C GLY A 78 25.53 -39.83 -27.81
N ALA A 79 24.47 -40.19 -27.09
CA ALA A 79 23.54 -41.25 -27.52
C ALA A 79 22.15 -41.10 -26.89
N THR A 80 21.13 -41.52 -27.64
CA THR A 80 19.77 -41.66 -27.09
C THR A 80 19.76 -42.63 -25.92
N THR A 81 19.16 -42.22 -24.80
CA THR A 81 19.13 -42.97 -23.55
C THR A 81 17.71 -43.09 -23.02
N ASN A 82 17.30 -44.34 -22.72
CA ASN A 82 16.05 -44.63 -22.03
C ASN A 82 16.25 -44.55 -20.51
N ILE A 83 15.36 -43.83 -19.84
CA ILE A 83 15.34 -43.64 -18.40
C ILE A 83 14.17 -44.45 -17.85
N THR A 84 14.49 -45.56 -17.20
CA THR A 84 13.50 -46.51 -16.64
C THR A 84 13.13 -46.23 -15.19
N MET A 85 13.72 -45.23 -14.57
CA MET A 85 13.54 -44.90 -13.16
C MET A 85 12.39 -43.92 -13.01
N THR A 86 11.62 -44.06 -11.94
CA THR A 86 10.44 -43.21 -11.66
C THR A 86 10.79 -41.81 -11.19
N THR A 87 12.08 -41.52 -10.93
CA THR A 87 12.55 -40.18 -10.55
C THR A 87 13.94 -39.90 -11.11
N LYS A 88 14.06 -38.77 -11.82
CA LYS A 88 15.34 -38.19 -12.27
C LYS A 88 15.26 -36.67 -12.38
N ASN A 89 16.19 -35.99 -11.74
CA ASN A 89 16.31 -34.53 -11.73
C ASN A 89 17.67 -34.13 -12.28
N ILE A 90 17.70 -33.20 -13.24
CA ILE A 90 18.93 -32.57 -13.72
C ILE A 90 18.96 -31.14 -13.19
N HIS A 91 19.96 -30.86 -12.37
CA HIS A 91 20.33 -29.54 -11.89
C HIS A 91 21.42 -29.00 -12.82
N GLY A 92 21.03 -28.12 -13.73
CA GLY A 92 21.89 -27.61 -14.78
C GLY A 92 23.01 -26.71 -14.31
N ASN A 93 22.86 -26.05 -13.15
CA ASN A 93 23.84 -25.09 -12.63
C ASN A 93 24.25 -24.03 -13.68
N ASN A 94 23.31 -23.62 -14.53
CA ASN A 94 23.47 -22.71 -15.66
C ASN A 94 24.35 -23.23 -16.81
N HIS A 95 24.66 -24.53 -16.85
CA HIS A 95 25.35 -25.16 -17.97
C HIS A 95 24.44 -25.44 -19.17
N ILE A 96 25.07 -25.76 -20.29
CA ILE A 96 24.41 -26.13 -21.54
C ILE A 96 24.32 -27.66 -21.64
N LEU A 97 23.12 -28.15 -21.96
CA LEU A 97 22.90 -29.51 -22.42
C LEU A 97 22.55 -29.48 -23.92
N ASN A 98 23.55 -29.76 -24.76
CA ASN A 98 23.37 -29.89 -26.20
C ASN A 98 22.85 -31.29 -26.51
N ALA A 99 21.61 -31.39 -26.99
CA ALA A 99 20.96 -32.66 -27.26
C ALA A 99 21.53 -33.39 -28.49
N ASP A 100 22.20 -32.71 -29.42
CA ASP A 100 22.76 -33.31 -30.65
C ASP A 100 21.74 -34.19 -31.42
N SER A 101 20.47 -33.75 -31.42
CA SER A 101 19.33 -34.51 -31.95
C SER A 101 19.19 -35.93 -31.36
N LYS A 102 19.67 -36.15 -30.13
CA LYS A 102 19.49 -37.37 -29.34
C LYS A 102 18.42 -37.15 -28.27
N GLN A 103 17.93 -38.25 -27.73
CA GLN A 103 16.79 -38.25 -26.82
C GLN A 103 17.19 -38.70 -25.42
N LEU A 104 16.60 -38.04 -24.42
CA LEU A 104 16.49 -38.56 -23.06
C LEU A 104 15.02 -38.93 -22.83
N LYS A 105 14.70 -40.21 -22.98
CA LYS A 105 13.32 -40.71 -23.02
C LYS A 105 12.91 -41.34 -21.70
N LEU A 106 11.82 -40.86 -21.11
CA LEU A 106 11.18 -41.45 -19.93
C LEU A 106 10.29 -42.62 -20.38
N THR A 107 10.52 -43.82 -19.84
CA THR A 107 9.81 -45.04 -20.30
C THR A 107 8.91 -45.69 -19.25
N THR A 108 8.91 -45.19 -18.01
CA THR A 108 8.17 -45.78 -16.89
C THR A 108 6.97 -44.91 -16.53
N ALA A 109 5.80 -45.52 -16.39
CA ALA A 109 4.57 -44.82 -16.03
C ALA A 109 4.70 -44.16 -14.64
N GLY A 110 4.10 -42.99 -14.47
CA GLY A 110 4.15 -42.24 -13.21
C GLY A 110 5.53 -41.64 -12.88
N THR A 111 6.43 -41.56 -13.86
CA THR A 111 7.75 -40.94 -13.63
C THR A 111 7.60 -39.45 -13.38
N VAL A 112 8.23 -38.97 -12.30
CA VAL A 112 8.37 -37.56 -11.97
C VAL A 112 9.80 -37.13 -12.26
N ALA A 113 10.00 -36.22 -13.19
CA ALA A 113 11.33 -35.77 -13.60
C ALA A 113 11.43 -34.25 -13.63
N SER A 114 12.64 -33.72 -13.52
CA SER A 114 12.84 -32.26 -13.62
C SER A 114 14.13 -31.87 -14.31
N MET A 115 14.10 -30.72 -14.98
CA MET A 115 15.28 -30.00 -15.46
C MET A 115 15.22 -28.58 -14.91
N ALA A 116 16.27 -28.19 -14.18
CA ALA A 116 16.36 -26.90 -13.53
C ALA A 116 17.62 -26.14 -13.96
N ASP A 117 17.53 -24.83 -14.15
CA ASP A 117 18.67 -23.92 -14.36
C ASP A 117 19.62 -24.41 -15.47
N VAL A 118 19.07 -24.70 -16.65
CA VAL A 118 19.81 -25.32 -17.77
C VAL A 118 19.44 -24.66 -19.09
N ARG A 119 20.42 -24.50 -19.98
CA ARG A 119 20.17 -24.19 -21.39
C ARG A 119 20.16 -25.47 -22.22
N ILE A 120 19.06 -25.78 -22.88
CA ILE A 120 18.90 -26.97 -23.74
C ILE A 120 18.98 -26.53 -25.21
N THR A 121 19.83 -27.17 -26.00
CA THR A 121 20.00 -26.84 -27.42
C THR A 121 19.91 -28.07 -28.33
N ASN A 122 19.59 -27.85 -29.61
CA ASN A 122 19.62 -28.86 -30.68
C ASN A 122 18.79 -30.13 -30.41
N THR A 123 17.62 -29.99 -29.79
CA THR A 123 16.68 -31.10 -29.59
C THR A 123 16.14 -31.61 -30.93
N ASP A 124 15.78 -32.89 -30.96
CA ASP A 124 15.06 -33.50 -32.07
C ASP A 124 13.54 -33.19 -32.00
N ALA A 125 12.75 -33.90 -32.82
CA ALA A 125 11.30 -33.74 -32.90
C ALA A 125 10.52 -34.27 -31.67
N TYR A 126 11.17 -34.56 -30.54
CA TYR A 126 10.50 -34.94 -29.30
C TYR A 126 10.95 -34.13 -28.08
N GLY A 127 12.12 -33.50 -28.13
CA GLY A 127 12.68 -32.75 -27.01
C GLY A 127 13.51 -33.60 -26.04
N LEU A 128 13.69 -33.11 -24.82
CA LEU A 128 14.32 -33.86 -23.73
C LEU A 128 13.32 -34.15 -22.61
N PHE A 129 13.60 -35.18 -21.81
CA PHE A 129 12.69 -35.68 -20.74
C PHE A 129 11.26 -35.90 -21.23
N TRP A 130 11.14 -36.36 -22.47
CA TRP A 130 9.88 -36.66 -23.12
C TRP A 130 9.51 -38.14 -22.92
N GLY A 131 8.25 -38.50 -23.16
CA GLY A 131 7.86 -39.90 -23.17
C GLY A 131 6.38 -40.12 -23.43
N THR A 132 6.01 -41.36 -23.71
CA THR A 132 4.61 -41.78 -23.98
C THR A 132 4.05 -42.69 -22.89
N ALA A 133 4.81 -42.94 -21.82
CA ALA A 133 4.32 -43.71 -20.68
C ALA A 133 3.21 -42.91 -19.96
N ASP A 134 2.28 -43.62 -19.33
CA ASP A 134 1.14 -42.96 -18.69
C ASP A 134 1.57 -42.10 -17.50
N ASN A 135 0.92 -40.95 -17.34
CA ASN A 135 1.06 -40.07 -16.17
C ASN A 135 2.51 -39.62 -15.88
N LEU A 136 3.29 -39.34 -16.92
CA LEU A 136 4.57 -38.66 -16.76
C LEU A 136 4.34 -37.24 -16.23
N GLU A 137 5.11 -36.81 -15.25
CA GLU A 137 5.12 -35.45 -14.74
C GLU A 137 6.54 -34.87 -14.88
N VAL A 138 6.67 -33.78 -15.62
CA VAL A 138 7.96 -33.15 -15.90
C VAL A 138 7.93 -31.70 -15.48
N THR A 139 8.86 -31.28 -14.64
CA THR A 139 9.04 -29.87 -14.27
C THR A 139 10.23 -29.26 -14.99
N TYR A 140 10.00 -28.19 -15.76
CA TYR A 140 11.05 -27.32 -16.26
C TYR A 140 11.09 -26.05 -15.41
N LYS A 141 12.24 -25.82 -14.75
CA LYS A 141 12.50 -24.65 -13.92
C LYS A 141 13.65 -23.84 -14.49
N ASN A 142 13.45 -22.56 -14.82
CA ASN A 142 14.55 -21.71 -15.31
C ASN A 142 15.28 -22.33 -16.54
N VAL A 143 14.52 -22.76 -17.54
CA VAL A 143 15.04 -23.47 -18.73
C VAL A 143 15.02 -22.55 -19.95
N ASP A 144 16.16 -22.47 -20.65
CA ASP A 144 16.25 -21.80 -21.95
C ASP A 144 16.43 -22.84 -23.06
N HIS A 145 15.42 -23.02 -23.90
CA HIS A 145 15.36 -24.07 -24.92
C HIS A 145 15.48 -23.52 -26.36
N SER A 146 16.25 -24.22 -27.19
CA SER A 146 16.23 -24.08 -28.66
C SER A 146 16.40 -25.43 -29.36
N GLY A 147 15.61 -25.69 -30.40
CA GLY A 147 15.68 -26.95 -31.14
C GLY A 147 14.41 -27.23 -31.94
N LEU A 148 14.20 -28.48 -32.35
CA LEU A 148 13.03 -28.82 -33.18
C LEU A 148 11.73 -28.89 -32.36
N GLN A 149 11.79 -29.30 -31.09
CA GLN A 149 10.67 -29.38 -30.13
C GLN A 149 11.20 -29.28 -28.69
N MET A 150 10.48 -28.62 -27.78
CA MET A 150 10.93 -28.58 -26.37
C MET A 150 10.65 -29.88 -25.65
N ILE A 151 9.42 -30.39 -25.78
CA ILE A 151 9.01 -31.62 -25.10
C ILE A 151 7.72 -32.22 -25.70
N TYR A 152 7.63 -33.55 -25.66
CA TYR A 152 6.48 -34.36 -26.07
C TYR A 152 5.97 -35.26 -24.93
N LEU A 153 4.75 -35.00 -24.43
CA LEU A 153 4.11 -35.70 -23.31
C LEU A 153 2.63 -36.02 -23.59
N PRO A 154 2.31 -36.86 -24.58
CA PRO A 154 0.93 -37.11 -25.04
C PRO A 154 -0.06 -37.51 -23.94
N THR A 155 0.40 -38.19 -22.89
CA THR A 155 -0.43 -38.63 -21.74
C THR A 155 0.08 -38.06 -20.40
N GLY A 156 1.01 -37.10 -20.45
CA GLY A 156 1.69 -36.55 -19.28
C GLY A 156 1.42 -35.06 -19.06
N HIS A 157 2.10 -34.53 -18.05
CA HIS A 157 1.94 -33.18 -17.53
C HIS A 157 3.29 -32.45 -17.54
N LEU A 158 3.35 -31.30 -18.21
CA LEU A 158 4.46 -30.35 -18.07
C LEU A 158 4.12 -29.27 -17.06
N ILE A 159 5.06 -29.02 -16.15
CA ILE A 159 5.01 -27.96 -15.15
C ILE A 159 6.12 -26.96 -15.46
N ILE A 160 5.75 -25.69 -15.64
CA ILE A 160 6.66 -24.57 -15.78
C ILE A 160 6.79 -23.87 -14.43
N ASP A 161 8.03 -23.77 -13.95
CA ASP A 161 8.42 -23.09 -12.72
C ASP A 161 9.51 -22.06 -13.03
N GLY A 162 9.54 -20.91 -12.35
CA GLY A 162 10.46 -19.82 -12.71
C GLY A 162 10.29 -19.33 -14.15
N THR A 163 11.39 -19.13 -14.89
CA THR A 163 11.36 -18.63 -16.28
C THR A 163 11.73 -19.70 -17.30
N VAL A 164 10.80 -20.07 -18.18
CA VAL A 164 11.07 -21.00 -19.30
C VAL A 164 10.88 -20.30 -20.63
N THR A 165 11.96 -20.24 -21.42
CA THR A 165 11.97 -19.70 -22.79
C THR A 165 12.17 -20.83 -23.77
N SER A 166 11.46 -20.80 -24.91
CA SER A 166 11.61 -21.81 -25.94
C SER A 166 11.48 -21.22 -27.34
N ASN A 167 12.45 -21.54 -28.19
CA ASN A 167 12.42 -21.28 -29.62
C ASN A 167 12.39 -22.62 -30.38
N SER A 168 11.19 -23.05 -30.79
CA SER A 168 11.00 -24.24 -31.60
C SER A 168 11.05 -23.91 -33.10
N THR A 169 11.89 -24.62 -33.86
CA THR A 169 12.10 -24.33 -35.28
C THR A 169 11.16 -25.09 -36.21
N THR A 170 10.62 -26.23 -35.79
CA THR A 170 9.93 -27.17 -36.70
C THR A 170 8.63 -27.69 -36.12
N GLN A 171 8.66 -28.29 -34.93
CA GLN A 171 7.48 -28.85 -34.27
C GLN A 171 6.87 -27.85 -33.29
N GLU A 172 5.95 -28.33 -32.46
CA GLU A 172 5.43 -27.58 -31.34
C GLU A 172 6.51 -27.19 -30.33
N VAL A 173 6.25 -26.15 -29.52
CA VAL A 173 7.06 -25.97 -28.31
C VAL A 173 6.67 -27.07 -27.32
N TYR A 174 5.39 -27.10 -26.93
CA TYR A 174 4.83 -28.14 -26.09
C TYR A 174 3.74 -28.91 -26.85
N GLN A 175 3.87 -30.24 -26.87
CA GLN A 175 2.81 -31.14 -27.31
C GLN A 175 2.58 -32.19 -26.24
N GLY A 176 1.41 -32.20 -25.62
CA GLY A 176 1.11 -33.14 -24.56
C GLY A 176 -0.32 -33.04 -24.04
N LYS A 177 -0.62 -33.65 -22.89
CA LYS A 177 -1.97 -33.63 -22.31
C LYS A 177 -2.19 -32.41 -21.43
N ASP A 178 -1.37 -32.22 -20.40
CA ASP A 178 -1.58 -31.21 -19.36
C ASP A 178 -0.39 -30.25 -19.27
N LEU A 179 -0.64 -28.94 -19.21
CA LEU A 179 0.36 -27.90 -19.03
C LEU A 179 -0.04 -27.00 -17.88
N THR A 180 0.87 -26.80 -16.93
CA THR A 180 0.70 -25.83 -15.85
C THR A 180 1.85 -24.85 -15.83
N ILE A 181 1.52 -23.56 -15.84
CA ILE A 181 2.45 -22.48 -15.58
C ILE A 181 2.16 -22.01 -14.16
N LYS A 182 3.08 -22.27 -13.23
CA LYS A 182 2.88 -21.96 -11.82
C LYS A 182 2.72 -20.46 -11.56
N ASP A 183 2.20 -20.12 -10.39
CA ASP A 183 2.12 -18.75 -9.92
C ASP A 183 3.47 -18.03 -10.04
N ASN A 184 3.46 -16.80 -10.55
CA ASN A 184 4.62 -15.96 -10.81
C ASN A 184 5.64 -16.52 -11.83
N ALA A 185 5.39 -17.68 -12.44
CA ALA A 185 6.27 -18.23 -13.47
C ALA A 185 6.07 -17.49 -14.80
N THR A 186 7.08 -17.57 -15.67
CA THR A 186 7.07 -16.97 -17.02
C THR A 186 7.36 -18.04 -18.04
N ALA A 187 6.46 -18.20 -19.02
CA ALA A 187 6.64 -19.05 -20.19
C ALA A 187 6.65 -18.19 -21.46
N TYR A 188 7.76 -18.19 -22.20
CA TYR A 188 7.85 -17.56 -23.51
C TYR A 188 8.04 -18.63 -24.58
N PHE A 189 6.99 -18.93 -25.34
CA PHE A 189 6.97 -19.99 -26.33
C PHE A 189 6.85 -19.41 -27.74
N ASN A 190 7.96 -19.47 -28.48
CA ASN A 190 8.03 -19.08 -29.87
C ASN A 190 8.12 -20.31 -30.77
N ALA A 191 7.18 -20.46 -31.70
CA ALA A 191 7.16 -21.56 -32.66
C ALA A 191 7.23 -21.00 -34.09
N ILE A 192 8.33 -21.30 -34.80
CA ILE A 192 8.58 -20.74 -36.14
C ILE A 192 7.66 -21.38 -37.20
N ALA A 193 7.47 -22.70 -37.12
CA ALA A 193 6.67 -23.48 -38.06
C ALA A 193 5.49 -24.20 -37.39
N GLY A 194 5.68 -24.72 -36.17
CA GLY A 194 4.66 -25.46 -35.42
C GLY A 194 3.74 -24.58 -34.56
N ILE A 195 3.07 -25.25 -33.62
CA ILE A 195 2.12 -24.67 -32.66
C ILE A 195 2.85 -24.50 -31.30
N PRO A 196 2.82 -23.34 -30.64
CA PRO A 196 3.43 -23.18 -29.31
C PRO A 196 2.87 -24.18 -28.28
N ILE A 197 1.55 -24.33 -28.19
CA ILE A 197 0.91 -25.24 -27.22
C ILE A 197 -0.12 -26.12 -27.93
N HIS A 198 0.12 -27.43 -27.92
CA HIS A 198 -0.79 -28.44 -28.45
C HIS A 198 -1.21 -29.40 -27.33
N LEU A 199 -2.42 -29.21 -26.79
CA LEU A 199 -3.09 -30.14 -25.89
C LEU A 199 -3.63 -31.33 -26.71
N LEU A 200 -2.76 -32.30 -26.97
CA LEU A 200 -2.93 -33.37 -27.95
C LEU A 200 -4.05 -34.35 -27.59
N THR A 201 -4.16 -34.69 -26.31
CA THR A 201 -5.07 -35.74 -25.83
C THR A 201 -6.35 -35.14 -25.28
N ALA A 202 -7.47 -35.84 -25.50
CA ALA A 202 -8.76 -35.45 -24.98
C ALA A 202 -8.72 -35.22 -23.46
N SER A 203 -9.50 -34.25 -23.00
CA SER A 203 -9.51 -33.80 -21.59
C SER A 203 -8.17 -33.23 -21.10
N GLY A 204 -7.31 -32.78 -22.01
CA GLY A 204 -6.10 -32.02 -21.67
C GLY A 204 -6.38 -30.64 -21.11
N SER A 205 -5.47 -30.12 -20.29
CA SER A 205 -5.64 -28.83 -19.62
C SER A 205 -4.45 -27.89 -19.79
N LEU A 206 -4.75 -26.59 -19.90
CA LEU A 206 -3.79 -25.51 -19.73
C LEU A 206 -4.20 -24.67 -18.52
N ASN A 207 -3.35 -24.62 -17.49
CA ASN A 207 -3.55 -23.79 -16.31
C ASN A 207 -2.44 -22.72 -16.25
N VAL A 208 -2.83 -21.45 -16.29
CA VAL A 208 -1.93 -20.30 -16.11
C VAL A 208 -2.19 -19.71 -14.72
N GLY A 209 -1.24 -19.90 -13.81
CA GLY A 209 -1.37 -19.50 -12.40
C GLY A 209 -1.37 -17.99 -12.17
N LYS A 210 -1.58 -17.59 -10.91
CA LYS A 210 -1.69 -16.19 -10.51
C LYS A 210 -0.38 -15.45 -10.75
N ASN A 211 -0.49 -14.24 -11.31
CA ASN A 211 0.67 -13.42 -11.71
C ASN A 211 1.64 -14.12 -12.68
N ALA A 212 1.31 -15.31 -13.19
CA ALA A 212 2.11 -15.97 -14.19
C ALA A 212 2.02 -15.20 -15.51
N THR A 213 3.02 -15.37 -16.37
CA THR A 213 3.01 -14.82 -17.73
C THR A 213 3.18 -15.93 -18.74
N LEU A 214 2.25 -16.03 -19.68
CA LEU A 214 2.37 -16.86 -20.87
C LEU A 214 2.39 -15.96 -22.10
N THR A 215 3.48 -16.02 -22.84
CA THR A 215 3.61 -15.35 -24.13
C THR A 215 3.80 -16.38 -25.23
N THR A 216 2.96 -16.33 -26.27
CA THR A 216 3.13 -17.16 -27.47
C THR A 216 3.33 -16.30 -28.72
N ARG A 217 4.23 -16.74 -29.59
CA ARG A 217 4.46 -16.17 -30.91
C ARG A 217 4.51 -17.30 -31.93
N SER A 218 3.66 -17.25 -32.95
CA SER A 218 3.59 -18.30 -33.96
C SER A 218 3.09 -17.81 -35.31
N LYS A 219 3.47 -18.53 -36.38
CA LYS A 219 2.80 -18.38 -37.67
C LYS A 219 1.42 -19.04 -37.68
N GLY A 220 1.37 -20.29 -37.21
CA GLY A 220 0.15 -21.07 -37.06
C GLY A 220 -0.58 -20.79 -35.74
N ILE A 221 -1.53 -21.65 -35.42
CA ILE A 221 -2.34 -21.56 -34.19
C ILE A 221 -1.43 -21.43 -32.97
N SER A 222 -1.77 -20.52 -32.04
CA SER A 222 -0.99 -20.32 -30.81
C SER A 222 -1.27 -21.39 -29.76
N ILE A 223 -2.55 -21.71 -29.53
CA ILE A 223 -3.00 -22.76 -28.63
C ILE A 223 -4.02 -23.65 -29.34
N TYR A 224 -3.72 -24.93 -29.45
CA TYR A 224 -4.63 -25.95 -29.97
C TYR A 224 -4.96 -26.96 -28.88
N GLY A 225 -6.22 -27.36 -28.75
CA GLY A 225 -6.62 -28.40 -27.81
C GLY A 225 -7.65 -29.37 -28.38
N ALA A 226 -7.44 -30.66 -28.08
CA ALA A 226 -8.35 -31.75 -28.43
C ALA A 226 -9.68 -31.68 -27.68
N ALA A 227 -10.57 -32.65 -27.93
CA ALA A 227 -11.91 -32.68 -27.33
C ALA A 227 -11.87 -32.65 -25.79
N ASN A 228 -12.83 -31.96 -25.18
CA ASN A 228 -12.99 -31.76 -23.74
C ASN A 228 -11.82 -31.01 -23.08
N ALA A 229 -11.03 -30.26 -23.85
CA ALA A 229 -9.93 -29.48 -23.32
C ALA A 229 -10.42 -28.34 -22.41
N LYS A 230 -9.57 -27.97 -21.44
CA LYS A 230 -9.83 -26.87 -20.51
C LYS A 230 -8.69 -25.88 -20.53
N LEU A 231 -9.03 -24.60 -20.65
CA LEU A 231 -8.09 -23.50 -20.43
C LEU A 231 -8.55 -22.70 -19.22
N ILE A 232 -7.69 -22.58 -18.21
CA ILE A 232 -7.94 -21.80 -17.01
C ILE A 232 -6.83 -20.75 -16.89
N ASN A 233 -7.22 -19.48 -16.89
CA ASN A 233 -6.29 -18.37 -16.74
C ASN A 233 -6.57 -17.59 -15.45
N GLU A 234 -5.58 -17.56 -14.57
CA GLU A 234 -5.48 -16.70 -13.38
C GLU A 234 -4.36 -15.66 -13.51
N GLY A 235 -3.59 -15.68 -14.60
CA GLY A 235 -2.43 -14.84 -14.85
C GLY A 235 -2.57 -13.98 -16.11
N ASN A 236 -1.43 -13.71 -16.77
CA ASN A 236 -1.34 -12.87 -17.95
C ASN A 236 -1.02 -13.71 -19.19
N MET A 237 -1.86 -13.64 -20.21
CA MET A 237 -1.67 -14.30 -21.50
C MET A 237 -1.53 -13.26 -22.61
N ASP A 238 -0.42 -13.31 -23.36
CA ASP A 238 -0.17 -12.50 -24.56
C ASP A 238 0.10 -13.44 -25.74
N LEU A 239 -0.90 -13.59 -26.60
CA LEU A 239 -0.89 -14.54 -27.70
C LEU A 239 -0.92 -13.84 -29.04
N LYS A 240 -0.03 -14.23 -29.95
CA LYS A 240 -0.03 -13.77 -31.33
C LYS A 240 0.20 -14.90 -32.31
N SER A 241 -0.78 -15.08 -33.19
CA SER A 241 -0.73 -15.94 -34.37
C SER A 241 -0.75 -15.08 -35.64
N ASP A 242 0.14 -15.31 -36.59
CA ASP A 242 0.26 -14.46 -37.78
C ASP A 242 -0.65 -14.84 -38.95
N LEU A 243 -1.03 -16.12 -39.05
CA LEU A 243 -1.81 -16.65 -40.19
C LEU A 243 -3.05 -17.44 -39.78
N ASN A 244 -3.23 -17.79 -38.51
CA ASN A 244 -4.33 -18.63 -38.03
C ASN A 244 -5.00 -18.07 -36.77
N GLN A 245 -5.89 -18.85 -36.14
CA GLN A 245 -6.51 -18.53 -34.86
C GLN A 245 -5.45 -18.35 -33.75
N ALA A 246 -5.77 -17.56 -32.73
CA ALA A 246 -4.97 -17.50 -31.52
C ALA A 246 -5.24 -18.73 -30.63
N ILE A 247 -6.51 -19.13 -30.50
CA ILE A 247 -6.92 -20.29 -29.69
C ILE A 247 -7.97 -21.12 -30.44
N LEU A 248 -7.72 -22.42 -30.60
CA LEU A 248 -8.68 -23.40 -31.13
C LEU A 248 -8.80 -24.58 -30.17
N LEU A 249 -9.95 -24.70 -29.49
CA LEU A 249 -10.26 -25.85 -28.66
C LEU A 249 -11.44 -26.63 -29.27
N LEU A 250 -11.22 -27.94 -29.52
CA LEU A 250 -12.19 -28.83 -30.16
C LEU A 250 -13.37 -29.20 -29.23
N ASP A 251 -14.18 -30.16 -29.67
CA ASP A 251 -15.48 -30.53 -29.11
C ASP A 251 -15.57 -30.50 -27.58
N ASN A 252 -16.60 -29.84 -27.05
CA ASN A 252 -16.92 -29.74 -25.63
C ASN A 252 -15.83 -29.08 -24.77
N SER A 253 -14.95 -28.28 -25.37
CA SER A 253 -13.89 -27.57 -24.64
C SER A 253 -14.35 -26.22 -24.11
N SER A 254 -13.78 -25.76 -23.00
CA SER A 254 -14.17 -24.47 -22.40
C SER A 254 -12.99 -23.69 -21.85
N MET A 255 -13.15 -22.37 -21.81
CA MET A 255 -12.14 -21.43 -21.30
C MET A 255 -12.70 -20.62 -20.13
N TYR A 256 -11.88 -20.43 -19.10
CA TYR A 256 -12.24 -19.73 -17.88
C TYR A 256 -11.18 -18.67 -17.55
N PHE A 257 -11.58 -17.41 -17.57
CA PHE A 257 -10.73 -16.26 -17.23
C PHE A 257 -11.16 -15.74 -15.86
N GLN A 258 -10.32 -16.01 -14.86
CA GLN A 258 -10.60 -15.78 -13.45
C GLN A 258 -10.33 -14.31 -13.05
N PRO A 259 -10.80 -13.86 -11.88
CA PRO A 259 -10.54 -12.50 -11.40
C PRO A 259 -9.05 -12.15 -11.39
N GLY A 260 -8.70 -10.97 -11.92
CA GLY A 260 -7.31 -10.51 -12.02
C GLY A 260 -6.54 -11.04 -13.24
N SER A 261 -7.10 -11.99 -13.98
CA SER A 261 -6.46 -12.51 -15.19
C SER A 261 -6.54 -11.53 -16.37
N VAL A 262 -5.57 -11.62 -17.27
CA VAL A 262 -5.49 -10.84 -18.51
C VAL A 262 -5.32 -11.79 -19.69
N LEU A 263 -6.13 -11.62 -20.73
CA LEU A 263 -5.88 -12.16 -22.06
C LEU A 263 -5.74 -11.01 -23.05
N LYS A 264 -4.65 -11.06 -23.84
CA LYS A 264 -4.49 -10.36 -25.11
C LYS A 264 -4.26 -11.40 -26.19
N ALA A 265 -5.18 -11.51 -27.14
CA ALA A 265 -5.08 -12.47 -28.24
C ALA A 265 -5.23 -11.77 -29.58
N ILE A 266 -4.24 -11.93 -30.46
CA ILE A 266 -4.25 -11.39 -31.81
C ILE A 266 -4.15 -12.56 -32.79
N ALA A 267 -5.17 -12.71 -33.63
CA ALA A 267 -5.21 -13.71 -34.69
C ALA A 267 -5.03 -13.09 -36.07
N GLY A 268 -4.18 -13.73 -36.85
CA GLY A 268 -3.83 -13.32 -38.20
C GLY A 268 -4.61 -14.06 -39.29
N ASP A 269 -5.55 -14.92 -38.92
CA ASP A 269 -6.44 -15.57 -39.89
C ASP A 269 -7.34 -14.54 -40.60
N THR A 270 -7.49 -14.69 -41.91
CA THR A 270 -8.35 -13.83 -42.74
C THR A 270 -9.72 -14.45 -43.04
N VAL A 271 -9.93 -15.70 -42.65
CA VAL A 271 -11.18 -16.43 -42.82
C VAL A 271 -11.80 -16.75 -41.47
N GLU A 272 -11.09 -17.48 -40.62
CA GLU A 272 -11.56 -18.01 -39.34
C GLU A 272 -11.56 -16.96 -38.20
N GLU A 273 -12.15 -17.31 -37.06
CA GLU A 273 -12.14 -16.48 -35.85
C GLU A 273 -10.75 -16.32 -35.19
N ALA A 274 -10.65 -15.47 -34.17
CA ALA A 274 -9.47 -15.46 -33.31
C ALA A 274 -9.49 -16.56 -32.25
N ILE A 275 -10.67 -16.85 -31.69
CA ILE A 275 -10.85 -17.81 -30.60
C ILE A 275 -12.09 -18.66 -30.85
N LEU A 276 -11.92 -19.98 -30.84
CA LEU A 276 -13.01 -20.96 -30.92
C LEU A 276 -12.98 -21.97 -29.79
N THR A 277 -14.14 -22.17 -29.15
CA THR A 277 -14.46 -23.36 -28.35
C THR A 277 -15.60 -24.13 -29.01
N VAL A 278 -15.29 -25.25 -29.66
CA VAL A 278 -16.29 -26.07 -30.34
C VAL A 278 -17.19 -26.73 -29.30
N GLY A 279 -18.50 -26.48 -29.34
CA GLY A 279 -19.49 -27.11 -28.46
C GLY A 279 -19.48 -26.66 -26.99
N GLY A 280 -18.41 -26.01 -26.52
CA GLY A 280 -18.32 -25.47 -25.15
C GLY A 280 -18.31 -23.94 -25.07
N GLY A 281 -17.85 -23.41 -23.94
CA GLY A 281 -18.10 -22.01 -23.56
C GLY A 281 -16.87 -21.20 -23.19
N ILE A 282 -17.07 -19.88 -23.21
CA ILE A 282 -16.11 -18.84 -22.84
C ILE A 282 -16.66 -18.10 -21.63
N TYR A 283 -15.93 -18.12 -20.51
CA TYR A 283 -16.38 -17.51 -19.26
C TYR A 283 -15.34 -16.48 -18.79
N VAL A 284 -15.70 -15.20 -18.90
CA VAL A 284 -14.89 -14.07 -18.42
C VAL A 284 -15.52 -13.55 -17.13
N GLU A 285 -14.87 -13.84 -16.00
CA GLU A 285 -15.39 -13.52 -14.68
C GLU A 285 -15.08 -12.08 -14.25
N SER A 286 -15.72 -11.63 -13.16
CA SER A 286 -15.54 -10.28 -12.62
C SER A 286 -14.07 -10.00 -12.29
N GLY A 287 -13.55 -8.85 -12.70
CA GLY A 287 -12.14 -8.47 -12.51
C GLY A 287 -11.15 -9.05 -13.53
N ALA A 288 -11.60 -9.87 -14.50
CA ALA A 288 -10.75 -10.30 -15.61
C ALA A 288 -10.71 -9.24 -16.74
N THR A 289 -9.61 -9.20 -17.48
CA THR A 289 -9.44 -8.39 -18.70
C THR A 289 -9.31 -9.30 -19.92
N PHE A 290 -10.16 -9.09 -20.94
CA PHE A 290 -10.29 -9.97 -22.09
C PHE A 290 -10.27 -9.18 -23.41
N GLU A 291 -9.11 -9.13 -24.06
CA GLU A 291 -8.87 -8.38 -25.29
C GLU A 291 -8.57 -9.33 -26.45
N VAL A 292 -9.37 -9.24 -27.52
CA VAL A 292 -9.26 -10.14 -28.68
C VAL A 292 -9.39 -9.37 -29.98
N GLU A 293 -8.42 -9.59 -30.87
CA GLU A 293 -8.37 -9.00 -32.20
C GLU A 293 -8.36 -10.08 -33.28
N SER A 294 -9.15 -9.87 -34.32
CA SER A 294 -9.29 -10.77 -35.48
C SER A 294 -9.40 -9.95 -36.77
N LYS A 295 -9.16 -10.61 -37.90
CA LYS A 295 -9.43 -10.07 -39.24
C LYS A 295 -10.08 -11.10 -40.17
N GLY A 296 -10.74 -12.09 -39.57
CA GLY A 296 -11.49 -13.14 -40.23
C GLY A 296 -12.85 -12.70 -40.74
N THR A 297 -13.40 -13.44 -41.70
CA THR A 297 -14.79 -13.24 -42.16
C THR A 297 -15.83 -13.88 -41.24
N GLN A 298 -15.37 -14.67 -40.27
CA GLN A 298 -16.15 -15.24 -39.18
C GLN A 298 -16.17 -14.32 -37.94
N GLY A 299 -16.86 -14.72 -36.88
CA GLY A 299 -16.87 -14.05 -35.57
C GLY A 299 -15.45 -13.81 -35.01
N THR A 300 -15.21 -12.77 -34.21
CA THR A 300 -13.93 -12.66 -33.48
C THR A 300 -13.78 -13.78 -32.46
N ILE A 301 -14.84 -14.06 -31.72
CA ILE A 301 -14.94 -15.20 -30.81
C ILE A 301 -16.16 -16.05 -31.15
N ASN A 302 -15.97 -17.36 -31.18
CA ASN A 302 -17.00 -18.35 -31.45
C ASN A 302 -17.08 -19.36 -30.29
N ALA A 303 -18.29 -19.66 -29.84
CA ALA A 303 -18.55 -20.67 -28.82
C ALA A 303 -19.71 -21.59 -29.21
N GLY A 304 -19.74 -22.81 -28.71
CA GLY A 304 -20.83 -23.76 -28.99
C GLY A 304 -21.91 -23.81 -27.92
N SER A 305 -21.69 -23.22 -26.75
CA SER A 305 -22.65 -23.23 -25.66
C SER A 305 -22.91 -21.86 -25.03
N THR A 306 -21.89 -21.18 -24.49
CA THR A 306 -22.07 -19.92 -23.76
C THR A 306 -20.90 -18.98 -23.95
N ILE A 307 -21.18 -17.71 -24.15
CA ILE A 307 -20.24 -16.59 -24.03
C ILE A 307 -20.72 -15.75 -22.86
N LYS A 308 -19.99 -15.76 -21.75
CA LYS A 308 -20.29 -14.95 -20.56
C LYS A 308 -19.21 -13.89 -20.39
N LEU A 309 -19.63 -12.63 -20.42
CA LEU A 309 -18.85 -11.46 -20.05
C LEU A 309 -19.49 -10.89 -18.78
N ALA A 310 -18.93 -11.26 -17.61
CA ALA A 310 -19.54 -11.00 -16.32
C ALA A 310 -19.46 -9.51 -15.93
N GLN A 311 -20.40 -9.08 -15.07
CA GLN A 311 -20.34 -7.75 -14.47
C GLN A 311 -18.99 -7.53 -13.76
N GLY A 312 -18.32 -6.42 -14.09
CA GLY A 312 -17.00 -6.07 -13.53
C GLY A 312 -15.80 -6.65 -14.28
N SER A 313 -16.01 -7.43 -15.35
CA SER A 313 -14.96 -7.73 -16.32
C SER A 313 -14.69 -6.52 -17.24
N ASN A 314 -13.49 -6.46 -17.80
CA ASN A 314 -13.12 -5.53 -18.86
C ASN A 314 -12.95 -6.32 -20.15
N PHE A 315 -13.65 -5.96 -21.22
CA PHE A 315 -13.53 -6.66 -22.48
C PHE A 315 -13.43 -5.71 -23.67
N SER A 316 -12.61 -6.08 -24.64
CA SER A 316 -12.46 -5.39 -25.93
C SER A 316 -12.33 -6.43 -27.03
N LEU A 317 -13.39 -6.59 -27.82
CA LEU A 317 -13.46 -7.58 -28.89
C LEU A 317 -13.58 -6.85 -30.22
N THR A 318 -12.64 -7.10 -31.14
CA THR A 318 -12.60 -6.38 -32.42
C THR A 318 -12.38 -7.34 -33.59
N ASN A 319 -13.24 -7.21 -34.60
CA ASN A 319 -13.02 -7.74 -35.94
C ASN A 319 -12.67 -6.60 -36.89
N PHE A 320 -11.46 -6.62 -37.43
CA PHE A 320 -11.02 -5.64 -38.42
C PHE A 320 -11.53 -5.95 -39.84
N ASN A 321 -12.12 -7.12 -40.07
CA ASN A 321 -12.73 -7.46 -41.35
C ASN A 321 -14.15 -6.87 -41.45
N PRO A 322 -14.48 -6.12 -42.51
CA PRO A 322 -15.83 -5.56 -42.68
C PRO A 322 -16.94 -6.61 -42.87
N GLU A 323 -16.61 -7.85 -43.21
CA GLU A 323 -17.58 -8.94 -43.32
C GLU A 323 -17.72 -9.74 -42.01
N GLY A 324 -16.72 -9.73 -41.13
CA GLY A 324 -16.70 -10.53 -39.90
C GLY A 324 -17.45 -9.88 -38.73
N SER A 325 -18.31 -10.65 -38.06
CA SER A 325 -18.93 -10.18 -36.80
C SER A 325 -17.93 -10.26 -35.63
N VAL A 326 -18.29 -9.66 -34.51
CA VAL A 326 -17.53 -9.75 -33.26
C VAL A 326 -17.84 -11.02 -32.47
N LEU A 327 -19.10 -11.46 -32.45
CA LEU A 327 -19.54 -12.70 -31.81
C LEU A 327 -20.08 -13.67 -32.86
N GLY A 328 -19.85 -14.96 -32.65
CA GLY A 328 -20.46 -16.04 -33.40
C GLY A 328 -20.61 -17.31 -32.57
N SER A 329 -21.14 -18.35 -33.20
CA SER A 329 -21.42 -19.64 -32.55
C SER A 329 -21.12 -20.83 -33.45
N TYR A 330 -20.53 -21.88 -32.87
CA TYR A 330 -20.19 -23.12 -33.57
C TYR A 330 -20.05 -24.33 -32.62
N PRO A 331 -20.59 -25.52 -32.97
CA PRO A 331 -21.44 -25.81 -34.12
C PRO A 331 -22.93 -25.56 -33.82
N SER A 332 -23.27 -25.29 -32.55
CA SER A 332 -24.63 -25.08 -32.06
C SER A 332 -24.85 -23.63 -31.62
N PRO A 333 -26.11 -23.18 -31.49
CA PRO A 333 -26.41 -21.86 -30.96
C PRO A 333 -25.79 -21.65 -29.57
N ALA A 334 -25.25 -20.45 -29.32
CA ALA A 334 -24.63 -20.11 -28.06
C ALA A 334 -25.46 -19.05 -27.30
N ASN A 335 -25.56 -19.20 -25.99
CA ASN A 335 -26.12 -18.16 -25.12
C ASN A 335 -25.07 -17.09 -24.85
N VAL A 336 -25.43 -15.83 -25.02
CA VAL A 336 -24.59 -14.68 -24.67
C VAL A 336 -25.15 -14.04 -23.42
N ILE A 337 -24.30 -13.88 -22.41
CA ILE A 337 -24.55 -13.09 -21.20
C ILE A 337 -23.56 -11.93 -21.24
N LEU A 338 -24.07 -10.72 -21.45
CA LEU A 338 -23.28 -9.49 -21.61
C LEU A 338 -23.62 -8.53 -20.48
N GLN A 339 -22.71 -8.38 -19.53
CA GLN A 339 -22.90 -7.57 -18.33
C GLN A 339 -21.76 -6.57 -18.13
N SER A 340 -22.07 -5.37 -17.69
CA SER A 340 -21.09 -4.32 -17.40
C SER A 340 -21.61 -3.35 -16.33
N SER A 341 -20.72 -2.90 -15.45
CA SER A 341 -21.04 -1.84 -14.48
C SER A 341 -20.92 -0.43 -15.09
N GLN A 342 -20.20 -0.28 -16.20
CA GLN A 342 -19.86 0.99 -16.85
C GLN A 342 -20.55 1.18 -18.21
N GLY A 343 -21.35 0.20 -18.63
CA GLY A 343 -22.01 0.20 -19.93
C GLY A 343 -21.25 -0.60 -20.99
N VAL A 344 -21.79 -0.57 -22.20
CA VAL A 344 -21.23 -1.24 -23.39
C VAL A 344 -21.22 -0.25 -24.54
N SER A 345 -20.16 -0.27 -25.35
CA SER A 345 -20.11 0.47 -26.61
C SER A 345 -19.84 -0.48 -27.77
N THR A 346 -20.49 -0.21 -28.90
CA THR A 346 -20.45 -1.05 -30.09
C THR A 346 -20.17 -0.24 -31.34
N TRP A 347 -19.43 -0.86 -32.27
CA TRP A 347 -19.22 -0.34 -33.61
C TRP A 347 -19.77 -1.32 -34.62
N ASP A 348 -20.41 -0.79 -35.65
CA ASP A 348 -20.82 -1.59 -36.80
C ASP A 348 -19.57 -2.08 -37.54
N ARG A 349 -19.70 -3.22 -38.21
CA ARG A 349 -18.64 -3.74 -39.07
C ARG A 349 -18.17 -2.69 -40.07
N GLY A 350 -16.87 -2.68 -40.36
CA GLY A 350 -16.23 -1.69 -41.22
C GLY A 350 -16.04 -0.30 -40.58
N THR A 351 -16.55 -0.07 -39.36
CA THR A 351 -16.38 1.21 -38.64
C THR A 351 -15.52 1.10 -37.38
N VAL A 352 -14.93 -0.07 -37.11
CA VAL A 352 -14.25 -0.38 -35.84
C VAL A 352 -13.03 0.49 -35.50
N MET A 353 -12.46 1.16 -36.51
CA MET A 353 -11.36 2.12 -36.36
C MET A 353 -11.84 3.54 -36.06
N ASN A 354 -13.15 3.80 -36.13
CA ASN A 354 -13.68 5.12 -35.84
C ASN A 354 -13.50 5.43 -34.35
N PRO A 355 -13.10 6.66 -33.99
CA PRO A 355 -12.87 7.03 -32.60
C PRO A 355 -14.16 7.00 -31.76
N LYS A 356 -15.33 7.18 -32.40
CA LYS A 356 -16.64 7.13 -31.74
C LYS A 356 -17.37 5.83 -32.06
N PRO A 357 -18.00 5.18 -31.07
CA PRO A 357 -18.86 4.03 -31.31
C PRO A 357 -20.10 4.39 -32.11
N THR A 358 -20.63 3.42 -32.87
CA THR A 358 -21.94 3.55 -33.52
C THR A 358 -23.05 3.69 -32.47
N ALA A 359 -22.95 2.93 -31.37
CA ALA A 359 -23.88 3.01 -30.27
C ALA A 359 -23.17 2.84 -28.92
N THR A 360 -23.66 3.58 -27.92
CA THR A 360 -23.23 3.47 -26.52
C THR A 360 -24.44 3.24 -25.64
N TYR A 361 -24.29 2.29 -24.73
CA TYR A 361 -25.30 1.85 -23.76
C TYR A 361 -24.74 2.08 -22.35
N PRO A 362 -24.81 3.31 -21.82
CA PRO A 362 -24.10 3.69 -20.61
C PRO A 362 -24.73 3.11 -19.34
N GLY A 363 -23.95 3.09 -18.26
CA GLY A 363 -24.41 2.70 -16.92
C GLY A 363 -24.50 1.19 -16.72
N MET A 364 -25.22 0.75 -15.68
CA MET A 364 -25.38 -0.67 -15.39
C MET A 364 -26.08 -1.37 -16.56
N PHE A 365 -25.39 -2.30 -17.21
CA PHE A 365 -25.83 -2.98 -18.41
C PHE A 365 -25.94 -4.48 -18.15
N ASP A 366 -27.08 -5.06 -18.51
CA ASP A 366 -27.33 -6.50 -18.45
C ASP A 366 -28.16 -6.90 -19.68
N ALA A 367 -27.62 -7.81 -20.48
CA ALA A 367 -28.30 -8.36 -21.64
C ALA A 367 -28.05 -9.87 -21.76
N GLN A 368 -29.09 -10.58 -22.19
CA GLN A 368 -29.03 -12.00 -22.50
C GLN A 368 -29.73 -12.27 -23.83
N PHE A 369 -29.09 -13.05 -24.69
CA PHE A 369 -29.64 -13.46 -25.99
C PHE A 369 -28.98 -14.76 -26.46
N THR A 370 -29.59 -15.44 -27.42
CA THR A 370 -29.01 -16.61 -28.08
C THR A 370 -28.55 -16.23 -29.48
N ILE A 371 -27.34 -16.60 -29.86
CA ILE A 371 -26.80 -16.39 -31.22
C ILE A 371 -26.73 -17.71 -32.00
N SER A 372 -26.91 -17.64 -33.31
CA SER A 372 -26.80 -18.80 -34.20
C SER A 372 -26.09 -18.43 -35.51
N GLY A 373 -25.04 -19.20 -35.84
CA GLY A 373 -24.13 -18.94 -36.95
C GLY A 373 -22.83 -18.25 -36.50
N TYR A 374 -21.82 -18.30 -37.37
CA TYR A 374 -20.47 -17.76 -37.13
C TYR A 374 -19.98 -16.84 -38.27
N LEU A 375 -20.70 -16.80 -39.39
CA LEU A 375 -20.42 -15.91 -40.51
C LEU A 375 -21.17 -14.58 -40.34
N LYS A 376 -21.00 -13.70 -41.33
CA LYS A 376 -21.66 -12.39 -41.40
C LYS A 376 -23.17 -12.37 -41.18
N GLY A 377 -23.86 -13.49 -41.44
CA GLY A 377 -25.29 -13.68 -41.26
C GLY A 377 -25.70 -14.20 -39.88
N VAL A 378 -24.81 -14.19 -38.88
CA VAL A 378 -25.13 -14.59 -37.50
C VAL A 378 -26.37 -13.84 -37.00
N THR A 379 -27.32 -14.61 -36.49
CA THR A 379 -28.60 -14.10 -35.99
C THR A 379 -28.63 -14.12 -34.47
N GLN A 380 -29.50 -13.30 -33.88
CA GLN A 380 -29.76 -13.32 -32.44
C GLN A 380 -31.26 -13.49 -32.18
N THR A 381 -31.61 -14.25 -31.15
CA THR A 381 -32.98 -14.48 -30.68
C THR A 381 -33.04 -14.35 -29.16
N ASN A 382 -34.26 -14.32 -28.60
CA ASN A 382 -34.49 -14.27 -27.16
C ASN A 382 -33.78 -13.09 -26.45
N LEU A 383 -33.58 -11.96 -27.15
CA LEU A 383 -32.91 -10.80 -26.58
C LEU A 383 -33.75 -10.19 -25.46
N THR A 384 -33.16 -10.17 -24.28
CA THR A 384 -33.62 -9.44 -23.10
C THR A 384 -32.51 -8.51 -22.65
N SER A 385 -32.85 -7.31 -22.20
CA SER A 385 -31.90 -6.40 -21.60
C SER A 385 -32.60 -5.40 -20.69
N ASN A 386 -31.87 -4.86 -19.73
CA ASN A 386 -32.30 -3.68 -18.99
C ASN A 386 -32.19 -2.38 -19.81
N ASN A 387 -31.62 -2.41 -21.03
CA ASN A 387 -31.46 -1.26 -21.91
C ASN A 387 -32.37 -1.35 -23.15
N MET A 388 -33.37 -0.46 -23.23
CA MET A 388 -34.35 -0.45 -24.32
C MET A 388 -33.75 -0.12 -25.69
N GLN A 389 -32.72 0.73 -25.74
CA GLN A 389 -32.04 1.05 -27.00
C GLN A 389 -31.34 -0.20 -27.54
N PHE A 390 -30.66 -0.95 -26.68
CA PHE A 390 -30.02 -2.21 -27.05
C PHE A 390 -31.03 -3.21 -27.62
N ILE A 391 -32.19 -3.38 -26.97
CA ILE A 391 -33.27 -4.26 -27.46
C ILE A 391 -33.70 -3.90 -28.90
N ASN A 392 -33.83 -2.60 -29.18
CA ASN A 392 -34.38 -2.12 -30.45
C ASN A 392 -33.34 -2.05 -31.57
N SER A 393 -32.07 -1.76 -31.27
CA SER A 393 -31.06 -1.44 -32.28
C SER A 393 -29.93 -2.46 -32.41
N TYR A 394 -29.58 -3.19 -31.35
CA TYR A 394 -28.42 -4.08 -31.40
C TYR A 394 -28.64 -5.25 -32.37
N LYS A 395 -27.65 -5.48 -33.24
CA LYS A 395 -27.62 -6.61 -34.19
C LYS A 395 -26.23 -7.24 -34.18
N THR A 396 -26.13 -8.47 -33.68
CA THR A 396 -24.87 -9.23 -33.60
C THR A 396 -24.21 -9.34 -34.98
N GLY A 397 -24.99 -9.71 -36.00
CA GLY A 397 -24.49 -9.81 -37.37
C GLY A 397 -24.12 -8.50 -38.04
N ALA A 398 -24.35 -7.33 -37.43
CA ALA A 398 -23.88 -6.03 -37.92
C ALA A 398 -22.73 -5.46 -37.09
N THR A 399 -22.41 -6.06 -35.93
CA THR A 399 -21.45 -5.49 -34.98
C THR A 399 -20.06 -6.07 -35.23
N GLY A 400 -19.08 -5.19 -35.46
CA GLY A 400 -17.67 -5.57 -35.67
C GLY A 400 -16.80 -5.35 -34.44
N LYS A 401 -17.24 -4.54 -33.47
CA LYS A 401 -16.52 -4.34 -32.20
C LYS A 401 -17.48 -4.13 -31.04
N ILE A 402 -17.13 -4.73 -29.90
CA ILE A 402 -17.84 -4.56 -28.62
C ILE A 402 -16.80 -4.32 -27.53
N VAL A 403 -17.03 -3.30 -26.71
CA VAL A 403 -16.23 -3.03 -25.52
C VAL A 403 -17.11 -2.86 -24.28
N GLY A 404 -16.58 -3.19 -23.10
CA GLY A 404 -17.25 -3.09 -21.81
C GLY A 404 -16.27 -2.98 -20.65
N GLY A 405 -16.81 -2.76 -19.44
CA GLY A 405 -15.99 -2.40 -18.28
C GLY A 405 -15.25 -1.08 -18.51
N SER A 406 -13.98 -1.02 -18.13
CA SER A 406 -13.13 0.17 -18.30
C SER A 406 -12.93 0.60 -19.76
N PHE A 407 -13.20 -0.28 -20.74
CA PHE A 407 -13.08 0.06 -22.16
C PHE A 407 -14.31 0.76 -22.73
N ALA A 408 -15.47 0.71 -22.05
CA ALA A 408 -16.70 1.39 -22.47
C ALA A 408 -16.92 2.75 -21.79
N SER A 409 -16.22 3.03 -20.69
CA SER A 409 -16.26 4.33 -20.05
C SER A 409 -15.74 5.39 -21.02
N ASN A 410 -16.59 6.34 -21.41
CA ASN A 410 -16.16 7.50 -22.18
C ASN A 410 -15.32 8.43 -21.28
N GLU A 411 -14.61 9.40 -21.87
CA GLU A 411 -13.76 10.31 -21.09
C GLU A 411 -14.54 11.13 -20.05
N GLN A 412 -15.85 11.34 -20.25
CA GLN A 412 -16.71 12.08 -19.31
C GLN A 412 -16.94 11.30 -18.01
N ASP A 413 -17.24 10.00 -18.09
CA ASP A 413 -17.52 9.18 -16.92
C ASP A 413 -16.26 8.99 -16.05
N VAL A 414 -15.10 8.86 -16.71
CA VAL A 414 -13.79 8.82 -16.04
C VAL A 414 -13.48 10.15 -15.34
N ALA A 415 -13.67 11.27 -16.04
CA ALA A 415 -13.44 12.60 -15.47
C ALA A 415 -14.40 12.91 -14.31
N LYS A 416 -15.69 12.56 -14.44
CA LYS A 416 -16.69 12.73 -13.40
C LYS A 416 -16.33 11.96 -12.12
N SER A 417 -15.93 10.69 -12.28
CA SER A 417 -15.54 9.85 -11.15
C SER A 417 -14.29 10.40 -10.44
N ALA A 418 -13.30 10.88 -11.20
CA ALA A 418 -12.10 11.50 -10.63
C ALA A 418 -12.42 12.79 -9.86
N VAL A 419 -13.31 13.64 -10.39
CA VAL A 419 -13.77 14.86 -9.71
C VAL A 419 -14.55 14.53 -8.44
N ASP A 420 -15.52 13.62 -8.50
CA ASP A 420 -16.33 13.25 -7.34
C ASP A 420 -15.46 12.62 -6.22
N ALA A 421 -14.35 11.95 -6.57
CA ALA A 421 -13.38 11.41 -5.62
C ALA A 421 -12.60 12.47 -4.81
N LEU A 422 -12.57 13.74 -5.25
CA LEU A 422 -11.94 14.83 -4.51
C LEU A 422 -12.76 15.24 -3.27
N PHE A 423 -14.07 14.98 -3.28
CA PHE A 423 -15.02 15.47 -2.29
C PHE A 423 -15.40 14.40 -1.25
N THR A 424 -15.85 14.86 -0.08
CA THR A 424 -16.35 13.96 0.97
C THR A 424 -17.63 13.23 0.53
N ASP A 425 -18.48 13.93 -0.22
CA ASP A 425 -19.80 13.48 -0.65
C ASP A 425 -20.29 14.32 -1.85
N SER A 426 -21.51 14.02 -2.31
CA SER A 426 -22.13 14.65 -3.48
C SER A 426 -22.50 16.12 -3.31
N THR A 427 -22.50 16.67 -2.09
CA THR A 427 -22.77 18.10 -1.85
C THR A 427 -21.58 19.00 -2.20
N LYS A 428 -20.38 18.42 -2.34
CA LYS A 428 -19.13 19.13 -2.69
C LYS A 428 -18.81 20.31 -1.78
N THR A 429 -19.24 20.21 -0.52
CA THR A 429 -19.01 21.23 0.52
C THR A 429 -17.69 21.01 1.27
N GLY A 430 -17.12 19.80 1.22
CA GLY A 430 -15.83 19.45 1.79
C GLY A 430 -15.00 18.54 0.88
N ILE A 431 -13.67 18.58 1.05
CA ILE A 431 -12.72 17.70 0.38
C ILE A 431 -12.23 16.59 1.31
N LYS A 432 -11.82 15.45 0.74
CA LYS A 432 -11.25 14.35 1.53
C LYS A 432 -9.90 14.76 2.14
N THR A 433 -9.48 14.07 3.19
CA THR A 433 -8.16 14.28 3.80
C THR A 433 -7.02 13.98 2.84
N THR A 434 -7.22 13.03 1.93
CA THR A 434 -6.30 12.61 0.86
C THR A 434 -6.30 13.54 -0.36
N THR A 435 -7.18 14.54 -0.41
CA THR A 435 -7.21 15.50 -1.51
C THR A 435 -6.09 16.53 -1.31
N ASP A 436 -5.07 16.43 -2.15
CA ASP A 436 -3.95 17.35 -2.28
C ASP A 436 -3.88 17.96 -3.70
N GLN A 437 -2.84 18.74 -3.98
CA GLN A 437 -2.69 19.38 -5.28
C GLN A 437 -2.51 18.35 -6.41
N ALA A 438 -1.79 17.25 -6.16
CA ALA A 438 -1.56 16.22 -7.17
C ALA A 438 -2.85 15.50 -7.55
N ALA A 439 -3.73 15.23 -6.58
CA ALA A 439 -5.05 14.66 -6.83
C ALA A 439 -5.94 15.61 -7.68
N ILE A 440 -5.91 16.91 -7.38
CA ILE A 440 -6.65 17.92 -8.16
C ILE A 440 -6.10 18.02 -9.58
N ASP A 441 -4.78 18.07 -9.76
CA ASP A 441 -4.14 18.16 -11.06
C ASP A 441 -4.44 16.92 -11.93
N ALA A 442 -4.38 15.72 -11.34
CA ALA A 442 -4.72 14.47 -12.03
C ALA A 442 -6.20 14.45 -12.49
N ALA A 443 -7.13 14.92 -11.64
CA ALA A 443 -8.54 15.03 -12.03
C ALA A 443 -8.74 16.08 -13.14
N LYS A 444 -8.03 17.20 -13.07
CA LYS A 444 -8.04 18.26 -14.10
C LYS A 444 -7.55 17.76 -15.45
N ASP A 445 -6.50 16.95 -15.47
CA ASP A 445 -5.99 16.34 -16.72
C ASP A 445 -7.01 15.42 -17.40
N LEU A 446 -7.83 14.71 -16.60
CA LEU A 446 -8.94 13.90 -17.12
C LEU A 446 -10.09 14.77 -17.64
N VAL A 447 -10.47 15.81 -16.89
CA VAL A 447 -11.48 16.80 -17.34
C VAL A 447 -11.04 17.48 -18.65
N ASN A 448 -9.75 17.71 -18.85
CA ASN A 448 -9.23 18.30 -20.08
C ASN A 448 -9.45 17.44 -21.32
N LYS A 449 -9.53 16.11 -21.17
CA LYS A 449 -9.79 15.14 -22.25
C LYS A 449 -11.28 15.00 -22.60
N VAL A 450 -12.16 15.57 -21.78
CA VAL A 450 -13.61 15.54 -22.03
C VAL A 450 -13.97 16.33 -23.30
N SER A 451 -14.60 15.66 -24.26
CA SER A 451 -15.00 16.26 -25.54
C SER A 451 -16.29 17.07 -25.48
N ASP A 452 -17.21 16.75 -24.57
CA ASP A 452 -18.45 17.52 -24.39
C ASP A 452 -18.15 18.84 -23.66
N PRO A 453 -18.35 20.01 -24.31
CA PRO A 453 -17.96 21.30 -23.72
C PRO A 453 -18.80 21.67 -22.50
N THR A 454 -20.05 21.20 -22.41
CA THR A 454 -20.95 21.49 -21.29
C THR A 454 -20.51 20.68 -20.06
N VAL A 455 -20.29 19.39 -20.24
CA VAL A 455 -19.82 18.50 -19.16
C VAL A 455 -18.42 18.92 -18.69
N LYS A 456 -17.51 19.26 -19.62
CA LYS A 456 -16.20 19.78 -19.28
C LYS A 456 -16.28 21.05 -18.43
N ALA A 457 -17.16 21.99 -18.80
CA ALA A 457 -17.34 23.22 -18.06
C ALA A 457 -17.88 23.00 -16.64
N ASP A 458 -18.83 22.08 -16.46
CA ASP A 458 -19.37 21.77 -15.13
C ASP A 458 -18.36 21.05 -14.24
N LEU A 459 -17.61 20.08 -14.78
CA LEU A 459 -16.53 19.42 -14.04
C LEU A 459 -15.39 20.39 -13.71
N GLN A 460 -15.10 21.37 -14.57
CA GLN A 460 -14.11 22.39 -14.27
C GLN A 460 -14.53 23.29 -13.09
N LYS A 461 -15.82 23.64 -12.96
CA LYS A 461 -16.32 24.37 -11.78
C LYS A 461 -16.11 23.58 -10.49
N ASP A 462 -16.29 22.26 -10.55
CA ASP A 462 -16.04 21.38 -9.41
C ASP A 462 -14.54 21.31 -9.08
N ILE A 463 -13.65 21.23 -10.08
CA ILE A 463 -12.20 21.34 -9.88
C ILE A 463 -11.84 22.66 -9.19
N ASP A 464 -12.38 23.78 -9.66
CA ASP A 464 -12.13 25.11 -9.08
C ASP A 464 -12.67 25.19 -7.64
N LYS A 465 -13.79 24.53 -7.35
CA LYS A 465 -14.35 24.41 -6.01
C LYS A 465 -13.45 23.59 -5.09
N ALA A 466 -12.94 22.45 -5.54
CA ALA A 466 -11.99 21.62 -4.79
C ALA A 466 -10.70 22.40 -4.49
N GLN A 467 -10.18 23.15 -5.47
CA GLN A 467 -9.01 24.02 -5.29
C GLN A 467 -9.26 25.07 -4.21
N SER A 468 -10.39 25.79 -4.27
CA SER A 468 -10.74 26.78 -3.25
C SER A 468 -10.85 26.20 -1.85
N LEU A 469 -11.39 24.97 -1.72
CA LEU A 469 -11.45 24.26 -0.43
C LEU A 469 -10.06 23.84 0.07
N LEU A 470 -9.17 23.40 -0.83
CA LEU A 470 -7.80 23.05 -0.48
C LEU A 470 -7.01 24.29 -0.02
N ASP A 471 -7.16 25.41 -0.72
CA ASP A 471 -6.52 26.68 -0.36
C ASP A 471 -7.00 27.16 1.02
N ALA A 472 -8.31 27.06 1.29
CA ALA A 472 -8.88 27.40 2.60
C ALA A 472 -8.36 26.49 3.72
N LYS A 473 -8.25 25.17 3.47
CA LYS A 473 -7.67 24.19 4.40
C LYS A 473 -6.21 24.53 4.72
N ASN A 474 -5.42 24.85 3.69
CA ASN A 474 -4.01 25.22 3.84
C ASN A 474 -3.85 26.55 4.60
N ALA A 475 -4.68 27.54 4.30
CA ALA A 475 -4.69 28.81 5.01
C ALA A 475 -5.06 28.65 6.50
N ALA A 476 -6.05 27.82 6.82
CA ALA A 476 -6.43 27.52 8.20
C ALA A 476 -5.30 26.81 8.96
N ALA A 477 -4.63 25.84 8.33
CA ALA A 477 -3.47 25.16 8.92
C ALA A 477 -2.30 26.13 9.18
N ALA A 478 -2.02 27.04 8.24
CA ALA A 478 -1.00 28.07 8.42
C ALA A 478 -1.34 29.05 9.55
N ALA A 479 -2.60 29.47 9.65
CA ALA A 479 -3.07 30.35 10.72
C ALA A 479 -2.97 29.66 12.10
N GLU A 480 -3.30 28.38 12.20
CA GLU A 480 -3.12 27.61 13.43
C GLU A 480 -1.63 27.47 13.80
N LYS A 481 -0.76 27.17 12.83
CA LYS A 481 0.68 27.11 13.07
C LYS A 481 1.24 28.43 13.59
N ALA A 482 0.79 29.56 13.05
CA ALA A 482 1.19 30.89 13.51
C ALA A 482 0.76 31.16 14.97
N LYS A 483 -0.43 30.70 15.37
CA LYS A 483 -0.89 30.78 16.78
C LYS A 483 -0.01 29.92 17.69
N GLN A 484 0.30 28.70 17.27
CA GLN A 484 1.18 27.79 18.02
C GLN A 484 2.57 28.40 18.21
N ASP A 485 3.16 28.98 17.16
CA ASP A 485 4.48 29.61 17.23
C ASP A 485 4.49 30.85 18.13
N ALA A 486 3.45 31.69 18.05
CA ALA A 486 3.30 32.84 18.93
C ALA A 486 3.16 32.43 20.40
N ALA A 487 2.34 31.41 20.69
CA ALA A 487 2.14 30.89 22.03
C ALA A 487 3.41 30.22 22.58
N LEU A 488 4.10 29.40 21.76
CA LEU A 488 5.38 28.78 22.11
C LEU A 488 6.43 29.83 22.45
N LYS A 489 6.57 30.86 21.61
CA LYS A 489 7.50 31.97 21.85
C LYS A 489 7.19 32.67 23.17
N ALA A 490 5.93 33.03 23.40
CA ALA A 490 5.52 33.75 24.62
C ALA A 490 5.76 32.93 25.89
N VAL A 491 5.45 31.62 25.88
CA VAL A 491 5.73 30.72 27.01
C VAL A 491 7.23 30.58 27.25
N ASN A 492 8.00 30.35 26.18
CA ASN A 492 9.47 30.24 26.27
C ASN A 492 10.12 31.50 26.87
N GLU A 493 9.65 32.69 26.50
CA GLU A 493 10.18 33.97 26.98
C GLU A 493 9.92 34.23 28.47
N LEU A 494 9.06 33.46 29.15
CA LEU A 494 8.91 33.50 30.62
C LEU A 494 10.11 32.92 31.35
N PHE A 495 10.88 32.06 30.69
CA PHE A 495 11.98 31.29 31.29
C PHE A 495 13.37 31.84 30.94
N ASN A 496 14.34 31.49 31.77
CA ASN A 496 15.75 31.74 31.48
C ASN A 496 16.16 31.00 30.19
N SER A 497 17.04 31.64 29.42
CA SER A 497 17.45 31.15 28.09
C SER A 497 16.32 30.94 27.08
N ASN A 498 15.14 31.53 27.32
CA ASN A 498 13.95 31.39 26.48
C ASN A 498 13.53 29.91 26.31
N THR A 499 13.58 29.12 27.39
CA THR A 499 13.15 27.72 27.37
C THR A 499 12.75 27.21 28.76
N PRO A 500 11.66 26.43 28.88
CA PRO A 500 11.22 25.85 30.16
C PRO A 500 12.19 24.81 30.74
N LEU A 501 13.17 24.34 29.96
CA LEU A 501 14.14 23.31 30.37
C LEU A 501 15.00 23.73 31.57
N THR A 502 15.22 25.03 31.77
CA THR A 502 16.03 25.52 32.89
C THR A 502 15.29 25.52 34.22
N ASP A 503 13.97 25.28 34.20
CA ASP A 503 13.08 25.32 35.36
C ASP A 503 13.23 26.59 36.22
N ALA A 504 13.59 27.70 35.57
CA ALA A 504 13.84 28.98 36.20
C ALA A 504 13.23 30.11 35.35
N ILE A 505 12.40 30.95 35.97
CA ILE A 505 11.82 32.13 35.32
C ILE A 505 12.82 33.30 35.29
N LYS A 506 12.62 34.23 34.35
CA LYS A 506 13.42 35.46 34.30
C LYS A 506 13.14 36.34 35.53
N PRO A 507 14.09 37.20 35.94
CA PRO A 507 13.84 38.21 36.96
C PRO A 507 12.66 39.15 36.62
N THR A 508 12.47 39.42 35.32
CA THR A 508 11.40 40.26 34.77
C THR A 508 10.06 39.55 34.61
N THR A 509 9.99 38.23 34.81
CA THR A 509 8.72 37.50 34.74
C THR A 509 7.85 37.88 35.94
N ASP A 510 6.67 38.40 35.64
CA ASP A 510 5.63 38.81 36.58
C ASP A 510 4.25 38.25 36.13
N GLN A 511 3.20 38.59 36.88
CA GLN A 511 1.86 38.08 36.59
C GLN A 511 1.32 38.56 35.24
N ALA A 512 1.64 39.80 34.84
CA ALA A 512 1.19 40.35 33.57
C ALA A 512 1.81 39.61 32.37
N ALA A 513 3.09 39.23 32.47
CA ALA A 513 3.74 38.40 31.47
C ALA A 513 3.11 37.01 31.34
N ILE A 514 2.77 36.36 32.45
CA ILE A 514 2.09 35.06 32.45
C ILE A 514 0.69 35.16 31.85
N ASP A 515 -0.09 36.18 32.22
CA ASP A 515 -1.43 36.39 31.69
C ASP A 515 -1.44 36.66 30.18
N ALA A 516 -0.43 37.39 29.68
CA ALA A 516 -0.25 37.62 28.25
C ALA A 516 0.06 36.31 27.48
N ALA A 517 0.96 35.47 28.01
CA ALA A 517 1.24 34.16 27.42
C ALA A 517 0.01 33.25 27.45
N LYS A 518 -0.78 33.28 28.53
CA LYS A 518 -2.04 32.53 28.68
C LYS A 518 -3.06 32.86 27.60
N ALA A 519 -3.21 34.14 27.26
CA ALA A 519 -4.13 34.57 26.21
C ALA A 519 -3.77 33.94 24.85
N LEU A 520 -2.47 33.85 24.52
CA LEU A 520 -1.99 33.23 23.29
C LEU A 520 -2.19 31.71 23.30
N VAL A 521 -1.87 31.02 24.41
CA VAL A 521 -2.12 29.57 24.57
C VAL A 521 -3.62 29.25 24.43
N ASN A 522 -4.50 30.11 24.95
CA ASN A 522 -5.94 29.92 24.82
C ASN A 522 -6.45 29.99 23.38
N ALA A 523 -5.77 30.74 22.51
CA ALA A 523 -6.13 30.90 21.10
C ALA A 523 -5.71 29.70 20.22
N VAL A 524 -4.76 28.87 20.68
CA VAL A 524 -4.34 27.63 20.03
C VAL A 524 -5.50 26.63 19.99
N THR A 525 -5.72 26.01 18.83
CA THR A 525 -6.84 25.07 18.63
C THR A 525 -6.39 23.60 18.62
N ASP A 526 -5.12 23.31 18.32
CA ASP A 526 -4.57 21.96 18.51
C ASP A 526 -4.53 21.58 20.01
N PRO A 527 -5.28 20.55 20.44
CA PRO A 527 -5.41 20.21 21.85
C PRO A 527 -4.11 19.69 22.46
N THR A 528 -3.26 19.02 21.67
CA THR A 528 -2.00 18.44 22.13
C THR A 528 -0.97 19.53 22.38
N VAL A 529 -0.82 20.44 21.41
CA VAL A 529 0.09 21.59 21.54
C VAL A 529 -0.37 22.51 22.66
N LYS A 530 -1.68 22.79 22.74
CA LYS A 530 -2.26 23.60 23.82
C LYS A 530 -1.99 23.00 25.20
N ALA A 531 -2.16 21.69 25.36
CA ALA A 531 -1.90 21.02 26.64
C ALA A 531 -0.43 21.09 27.05
N ALA A 532 0.51 20.90 26.11
CA ALA A 532 1.94 21.02 26.36
C ALA A 532 2.31 22.45 26.82
N LEU A 533 1.86 23.47 26.07
CA LEU A 533 2.12 24.87 26.42
C LEU A 533 1.47 25.27 27.75
N GLN A 534 0.27 24.75 28.04
CA GLN A 534 -0.42 25.02 29.30
C GLN A 534 0.33 24.43 30.50
N LYS A 535 0.98 23.27 30.34
CA LYS A 535 1.82 22.67 31.37
C LYS A 535 3.01 23.58 31.71
N ASP A 536 3.72 24.05 30.69
CA ASP A 536 4.87 24.95 30.87
C ASP A 536 4.43 26.29 31.46
N LEU A 537 3.28 26.82 31.04
CA LEU A 537 2.69 28.03 31.61
C LEU A 537 2.32 27.87 33.09
N ASN A 538 1.72 26.73 33.47
CA ASN A 538 1.44 26.42 34.88
C ASN A 538 2.73 26.34 35.69
N ARG A 539 3.79 25.76 35.10
CA ARG A 539 5.09 25.69 35.76
C ARG A 539 5.71 27.08 35.98
N ALA A 540 5.60 27.98 35.00
CA ALA A 540 6.03 29.38 35.18
C ALA A 540 5.27 30.07 36.32
N GLN A 541 3.96 29.82 36.46
CA GLN A 541 3.15 30.36 37.57
C GLN A 541 3.63 29.83 38.92
N GLU A 542 3.85 28.52 39.06
CA GLU A 542 4.37 27.93 40.30
C GLU A 542 5.71 28.55 40.72
N LEU A 543 6.60 28.79 39.75
CA LEU A 543 7.91 29.42 39.99
C LEU A 543 7.78 30.90 40.39
N LEU A 544 6.81 31.63 39.82
CA LEU A 544 6.53 33.01 40.20
C LEU A 544 5.98 33.09 41.63
N ASP A 545 5.04 32.20 41.97
CA ASP A 545 4.46 32.12 43.30
C ASP A 545 5.54 31.78 44.34
N ALA A 546 6.43 30.83 44.02
CA ALA A 546 7.58 30.49 44.86
C ALA A 546 8.56 31.66 45.04
N LYS A 547 8.87 32.40 43.97
CA LYS A 547 9.73 33.60 44.01
C LYS A 547 9.12 34.68 44.91
N ASN A 548 7.82 34.92 44.79
CA ASN A 548 7.10 35.90 45.61
C ASN A 548 7.06 35.47 47.09
N ALA A 549 6.80 34.18 47.35
CA ALA A 549 6.82 33.62 48.71
C ALA A 549 8.21 33.73 49.36
N ALA A 550 9.27 33.44 48.62
CA ALA A 550 10.65 33.58 49.09
C ALA A 550 11.01 35.04 49.40
N ALA A 551 10.60 35.99 48.55
CA ALA A 551 10.79 37.42 48.79
C ALA A 551 10.05 37.89 50.06
N ALA A 552 8.80 37.45 50.25
CA ALA A 552 8.02 37.75 51.45
C ALA A 552 8.66 37.16 52.72
N ALA A 553 9.16 35.92 52.66
CA ALA A 553 9.85 35.29 53.79
C ALA A 553 11.16 36.01 54.15
N ALA A 554 11.95 36.42 53.15
CA ALA A 554 13.17 37.18 53.36
C ALA A 554 12.89 38.54 54.02
N GLU A 555 11.84 39.24 53.58
CA GLU A 555 11.41 40.48 54.22
C GLU A 555 10.93 40.25 55.66
N LYS A 556 10.15 39.21 55.92
CA LYS A 556 9.73 38.86 57.28
C LYS A 556 10.92 38.58 58.20
N ALA A 557 11.96 37.90 57.71
CA ALA A 557 13.18 37.65 58.47
C ALA A 557 13.93 38.95 58.81
N LYS A 558 13.98 39.93 57.89
CA LYS A 558 14.54 41.26 58.17
C LYS A 558 13.74 41.99 59.25
N GLN A 559 12.41 41.95 59.15
CA GLN A 559 11.51 42.54 60.15
C GLN A 559 11.75 41.92 61.53
N ASP A 560 11.84 40.60 61.63
CA ASP A 560 12.07 39.89 62.89
C ASP A 560 13.45 40.18 63.48
N ALA A 561 14.49 40.24 62.65
CA ALA A 561 15.84 40.60 63.09
C ALA A 561 15.90 42.04 63.61
N ALA A 562 15.28 42.98 62.89
CA ALA A 562 15.21 44.39 63.29
C ALA A 562 14.37 44.57 64.57
N LEU A 563 13.23 43.90 64.67
CA LEU A 563 12.39 43.89 65.88
C LEU A 563 13.15 43.36 67.09
N LYS A 564 13.84 42.22 66.94
CA LYS A 564 14.65 41.66 68.02
C LYS A 564 15.75 42.62 68.47
N ALA A 565 16.50 43.20 67.52
CA ALA A 565 17.58 44.12 67.82
C ALA A 565 17.10 45.39 68.55
N VAL A 566 15.98 45.97 68.11
CA VAL A 566 15.36 47.13 68.77
C VAL A 566 14.88 46.75 70.18
N ASN A 567 14.18 45.63 70.31
CA ASN A 567 13.69 45.15 71.61
C ASN A 567 14.82 44.93 72.62
N GLU A 568 15.96 44.38 72.19
CA GLU A 568 17.10 44.09 73.06
C GLU A 568 17.82 45.33 73.61
N LEU A 569 17.56 46.53 73.07
CA LEU A 569 18.04 47.81 73.64
C LEU A 569 17.38 48.14 74.98
N PHE A 570 16.19 47.61 75.22
CA PHE A 570 15.35 47.91 76.39
C PHE A 570 15.41 46.83 77.47
N ASN A 571 15.10 47.22 78.71
CA ASN A 571 14.94 46.28 79.81
C ASN A 571 13.85 45.25 79.50
N ASN A 572 14.04 44.02 79.97
CA ASN A 572 13.16 42.87 79.65
C ASN A 572 12.94 42.63 78.15
N ASN A 573 13.84 43.13 77.29
CA ASN A 573 13.75 43.02 75.84
C ASN A 573 12.42 43.57 75.27
N THR A 574 11.93 44.70 75.80
CA THR A 574 10.72 45.33 75.26
C THR A 574 10.71 46.86 75.41
N PRO A 575 10.40 47.61 74.34
CA PRO A 575 10.26 49.06 74.36
C PRO A 575 9.20 49.56 75.35
N ALA A 576 8.21 48.73 75.69
CA ALA A 576 7.16 49.06 76.64
C ALA A 576 7.66 49.34 78.06
N THR A 577 8.88 48.91 78.42
CA THR A 577 9.49 49.27 79.71
C THR A 577 9.89 50.74 79.79
N ASP A 578 10.02 51.42 78.65
CA ASP A 578 10.54 52.78 78.51
C ASP A 578 11.88 53.01 79.26
N ALA A 579 12.68 51.95 79.38
CA ALA A 579 13.97 51.98 80.06
C ALA A 579 14.98 51.12 79.29
N ILE A 580 16.17 51.67 79.01
CA ILE A 580 17.25 50.94 78.33
C ILE A 580 18.09 50.12 79.30
N LYS A 581 18.75 49.08 78.80
CA LYS A 581 19.68 48.27 79.61
C LYS A 581 20.91 49.07 80.05
N GLY A 582 21.52 48.62 81.14
CA GLY A 582 22.82 49.13 81.59
C GLY A 582 23.91 49.01 80.51
N THR A 583 23.84 47.97 79.69
CA THR A 583 24.77 47.67 78.60
C THR A 583 24.44 48.34 77.26
N THR A 584 23.29 49.01 77.14
CA THR A 584 22.93 49.71 75.89
C THR A 584 23.79 50.96 75.75
N ASP A 585 24.47 51.06 74.61
CA ASP A 585 25.35 52.16 74.21
C ASP A 585 25.08 52.59 72.74
N GLN A 586 25.84 53.56 72.24
CA GLN A 586 25.64 54.10 70.89
C GLN A 586 25.94 53.05 69.80
N ALA A 587 26.87 52.13 70.04
CA ALA A 587 27.20 51.08 69.08
C ALA A 587 26.02 50.10 68.93
N ALA A 588 25.37 49.74 70.05
CA ALA A 588 24.17 48.90 70.05
C ALA A 588 23.01 49.56 69.28
N ILE A 589 22.77 50.87 69.48
CA ILE A 589 21.73 51.60 68.73
C ILE A 589 22.06 51.66 67.24
N ASN A 590 23.31 51.95 66.86
CA ASN A 590 23.72 52.00 65.46
C ASN A 590 23.58 50.64 64.76
N ALA A 591 23.87 49.54 65.47
CA ALA A 591 23.68 48.19 64.95
C ALA A 591 22.20 47.87 64.72
N ALA A 592 21.32 48.20 65.66
CA ALA A 592 19.87 48.05 65.49
C ALA A 592 19.34 48.91 64.33
N LYS A 593 19.84 50.15 64.20
CA LYS A 593 19.50 51.05 63.09
C LYS A 593 19.80 50.42 61.73
N ALA A 594 20.99 49.85 61.57
CA ALA A 594 21.39 49.24 60.31
C ALA A 594 20.41 48.13 59.88
N LEU A 595 19.90 47.33 60.83
CA LEU A 595 18.90 46.30 60.54
C LEU A 595 17.54 46.90 60.16
N VAL A 596 17.05 47.89 60.91
CA VAL A 596 15.80 48.61 60.59
C VAL A 596 15.85 49.24 59.19
N ASP A 597 16.99 49.80 58.80
CA ASP A 597 17.17 50.41 57.49
C ASP A 597 17.02 49.40 56.32
N THR A 598 17.25 48.10 56.57
CA THR A 598 17.05 47.03 55.56
C THR A 598 15.61 46.56 55.40
N VAL A 599 14.72 46.87 56.36
CA VAL A 599 13.29 46.54 56.30
C VAL A 599 12.65 47.36 55.19
N THR A 600 11.85 46.69 54.35
CA THR A 600 11.20 47.31 53.20
C THR A 600 9.71 47.58 53.45
N ASP A 601 9.07 46.83 54.35
CA ASP A 601 7.71 47.15 54.78
C ASP A 601 7.68 48.53 55.48
N PRO A 602 7.00 49.53 54.90
CA PRO A 602 7.05 50.90 55.40
C PRO A 602 6.38 51.04 56.77
N THR A 603 5.37 50.23 57.06
CA THR A 603 4.63 50.29 58.32
C THR A 603 5.46 49.72 59.45
N VAL A 604 6.02 48.53 59.25
CA VAL A 604 6.88 47.87 60.24
C VAL A 604 8.15 48.69 60.45
N LYS A 605 8.78 49.19 59.38
CA LYS A 605 9.95 50.05 59.47
C LYS A 605 9.68 51.31 60.29
N ALA A 606 8.56 51.99 60.05
CA ALA A 606 8.19 53.20 60.79
C ALA A 606 7.98 52.92 62.29
N ALA A 607 7.33 51.81 62.63
CA ALA A 607 7.14 51.40 64.02
C ALA A 607 8.48 51.13 64.72
N LEU A 608 9.37 50.35 64.09
CA LEU A 608 10.69 50.05 64.64
C LEU A 608 11.58 51.29 64.78
N GLN A 609 11.50 52.21 63.80
CA GLN A 609 12.26 53.46 63.84
C GLN A 609 11.81 54.37 65.00
N LYS A 610 10.52 54.36 65.33
CA LYS A 610 9.99 55.10 66.49
C LYS A 610 10.59 54.58 67.80
N ASP A 611 10.58 53.27 68.00
CA ASP A 611 11.14 52.65 69.22
C ASP A 611 12.66 52.84 69.30
N LEU A 612 13.36 52.76 68.16
CA LEU A 612 14.79 53.04 68.07
C LEU A 612 15.13 54.50 68.45
N ASN A 613 14.36 55.47 67.97
CA ASN A 613 14.51 56.88 68.35
C ASN A 613 14.28 57.05 69.86
N ARG A 614 13.29 56.35 70.42
CA ARG A 614 13.04 56.39 71.87
C ARG A 614 14.21 55.82 72.67
N ALA A 615 14.83 54.74 72.20
CA ALA A 615 16.02 54.19 72.84
C ALA A 615 17.20 55.17 72.82
N GLN A 616 17.36 55.93 71.72
CA GLN A 616 18.37 56.99 71.60
C GLN A 616 18.15 58.12 72.61
N GLU A 617 16.91 58.61 72.73
CA GLU A 617 16.56 59.64 73.72
C GLU A 617 16.90 59.21 75.15
N LEU A 618 16.60 57.95 75.50
CA LEU A 618 16.90 57.38 76.81
C LEU A 618 18.41 57.22 77.06
N LEU A 619 19.19 56.87 76.02
CA LEU A 619 20.65 56.78 76.12
C LEU A 619 21.27 58.16 76.35
N ASP A 620 20.82 59.17 75.61
CA ASP A 620 21.28 60.55 75.76
C ASP A 620 20.99 61.06 77.18
N ALA A 621 19.80 60.77 77.72
CA ALA A 621 19.44 61.09 79.10
C ALA A 621 20.31 60.35 80.13
N LYS A 622 20.57 59.05 79.93
CA LYS A 622 21.46 58.25 80.79
C LYS A 622 22.89 58.80 80.81
N ASN A 623 23.43 59.15 79.65
CA ASN A 623 24.77 59.72 79.51
C ASN A 623 24.85 61.11 80.17
N ALA A 624 23.82 61.95 80.00
CA ALA A 624 23.73 63.24 80.67
C ALA A 624 23.67 63.10 82.20
N ALA A 625 22.88 62.15 82.71
CA ALA A 625 22.79 61.86 84.14
C ALA A 625 24.12 61.33 84.72
N ALA A 626 24.81 60.42 84.01
CA ALA A 626 26.13 59.93 84.40
C ALA A 626 27.18 61.04 84.41
N ALA A 627 27.15 61.95 83.44
CA ALA A 627 28.04 63.13 83.41
C ALA A 627 27.75 64.08 84.58
N ALA A 628 26.47 64.32 84.91
CA ALA A 628 26.08 65.14 86.05
C ALA A 628 26.51 64.51 87.40
N GLU A 629 26.38 63.19 87.55
CA GLU A 629 26.83 62.46 88.74
C GLU A 629 28.35 62.46 88.86
N LYS A 630 29.08 62.26 87.75
CA LYS A 630 30.55 62.39 87.72
C LYS A 630 30.99 63.80 88.15
N ALA A 631 30.30 64.84 87.67
CA ALA A 631 30.57 66.21 88.11
C ALA A 631 30.32 66.42 89.62
N LYS A 632 29.29 65.79 90.19
CA LYS A 632 29.04 65.80 91.64
C LYS A 632 30.12 65.03 92.42
N GLN A 633 30.53 63.86 91.94
CA GLN A 633 31.60 63.06 92.54
C GLN A 633 32.94 63.78 92.47
N ASP A 634 33.26 64.45 91.36
CA ASP A 634 34.48 65.25 91.21
C ASP A 634 34.43 66.47 92.15
N ALA A 635 33.26 67.09 92.32
CA ALA A 635 33.06 68.17 93.31
C ALA A 635 33.21 67.66 94.76
N ALA A 636 32.69 66.48 95.08
CA ALA A 636 32.83 65.87 96.40
C ALA A 636 34.26 65.40 96.68
N LEU A 637 34.94 64.79 95.71
CA LEU A 637 36.35 64.39 95.79
C LEU A 637 37.24 65.62 96.00
N LYS A 638 36.96 66.72 95.28
CA LYS A 638 37.63 68.00 95.50
C LYS A 638 37.43 68.49 96.94
N ALA A 639 36.20 68.48 97.46
CA ALA A 639 35.89 68.90 98.83
C ALA A 639 36.55 67.99 99.90
N VAL A 640 36.64 66.68 99.67
CA VAL A 640 37.32 65.74 100.59
C VAL A 640 38.84 65.89 100.54
N ASN A 641 39.42 66.04 99.35
CA ASN A 641 40.85 66.29 99.20
C ASN A 641 41.26 67.55 99.98
N GLU A 642 40.45 68.61 99.93
CA GLU A 642 40.67 69.87 100.68
C GLU A 642 40.68 69.72 102.22
N LEU A 643 40.30 68.57 102.79
CA LEU A 643 40.38 68.29 104.24
C LEU A 643 41.77 67.77 104.69
N PHE A 644 42.67 67.39 103.77
CA PHE A 644 44.01 66.86 104.08
C PHE A 644 45.10 67.89 103.79
N ASN A 645 46.18 67.86 104.59
CA ASN A 645 47.36 68.70 104.31
C ASN A 645 47.96 68.33 102.95
N ASN A 646 48.09 69.32 102.07
CA ASN A 646 48.50 69.21 100.67
C ASN A 646 47.47 68.57 99.72
N ASN A 647 46.19 68.52 100.09
CA ASN A 647 45.07 68.15 99.23
C ASN A 647 45.13 66.73 98.63
N THR A 648 45.71 65.77 99.33
CA THR A 648 45.76 64.36 98.90
C THR A 648 45.53 63.42 100.11
N PRO A 649 44.54 62.50 100.05
CA PRO A 649 44.41 61.44 101.05
C PRO A 649 45.60 60.47 100.92
N ALA A 650 46.26 60.16 102.05
CA ALA A 650 47.40 59.25 102.11
C ALA A 650 47.03 57.79 101.80
#